data_AF-A0A2U3W952-F1
#
_entry.id   AF-A0A2U3W952-F1
#
_cell.length_a   1.000
_cell.length_b   1.000
_cell.length_c   1.000
_cell.angle_alpha   90.00
_cell.angle_beta   90.00
_cell.angle_gamma   90.00
#
_symmetry.space_group_name_H-M   'P 1'
#
loop_
_entity.id
_entity.type
_entity.pdbx_description
1 polymer ?
#
loop_
_entity_poly.entity_id
_entity_poly.type
_entity_poly.pdbx_seq_one_letter_code
_entity_poly.pdbx_strand_id
1 'polypeptide(L)'
;MKEHYCLQAALVCLGVLCHSQAFSTERRNHLRPSFHGHHEKGKEGQVLQRSKRGWVWNQFFVIEEYTGPDPVLVGRLHSDIDSGDGNIKYILSGEGAGTIFVIDDKSGNIHATKTLDREERAQYTLMAQAVDRDTNRPLEPPSEFIVKVQDINDNPPEFLHETYHANVPERSNVGTSVIQVTASDADDPTYGNSAKLVYSILEGQPYFSVEAQTGIIRTALPNMDREAKEEYHVVIQAKDMGGHMGGLSGTTKVTITLTDVNDNPPKFPQSVYQMSVSEAAVPGEEVGRVKAKDPDIGENGLVTYNIVDGDGMDLFEITTDYETQEGVVKLKKPVDFETKRAYSLKVEAANVHIDPKFISNGPFKDTVTVKIAVEDTDEPPMFLAPSYIHEVQENAAAGTVVGRVHAKDPDAANSPIRYSIDRHTDLDRFFTINPEDGFIKTTKPLDREETAWLNISVFAAEIHNRHQEAKVPVAIRVLDVNDNAPKFAAPYEGFICESDQTKPLSNQPIVTISADDKDDTANGPRFIFSLPPEIIHNPNFTVRDNRDNTAGVYARRGGFSRQKQDLYLLPIVISDGGIPPMSSTNTLTIKVCGCDVHGALLSCNAEAYILNAGLSTGALIAILACIVILLVIVVLFVTLRRQKKEPLIVFEEEDVRENIITYDDEGGGEEDTEAFDIATLQNPDGINGFIPRKDIKPEYQYMPRPGLRPAPNSVDVDDFINTRIQEADNDPTAPPYDSIQIYGYEGRGSVAGSLSSLESATTDSDLDYDYLQNWGPRFKKLADLYGSKDTFDDDS
;
A
#
# COMPACT_ATOMS: atom_id res chain seq x y z
N MET A 1 20.72 32.12 -58.14
CA MET A 1 20.41 30.74 -58.57
C MET A 1 18.88 30.69 -58.69
N LYS A 2 18.21 30.55 -59.85
CA LYS A 2 18.30 29.52 -60.93
C LYS A 2 18.18 28.10 -60.36
N GLU A 3 17.34 27.18 -60.82
CA GLU A 3 16.33 27.05 -61.92
C GLU A 3 15.14 26.19 -61.36
N HIS A 4 13.87 26.19 -61.82
CA HIS A 4 13.21 25.99 -63.13
C HIS A 4 13.21 24.56 -63.73
N TYR A 5 12.07 23.85 -63.65
CA TYR A 5 11.53 22.78 -64.55
C TYR A 5 10.09 22.42 -64.06
N CYS A 6 8.99 22.23 -64.82
CA CYS A 6 8.61 22.41 -66.24
C CYS A 6 8.47 21.17 -67.16
N LEU A 7 7.38 20.40 -67.00
CA LEU A 7 6.71 19.51 -68.01
C LEU A 7 5.23 19.33 -67.57
N GLN A 8 4.19 19.78 -68.29
CA GLN A 8 3.57 19.28 -69.55
C GLN A 8 2.91 17.88 -69.46
N ALA A 9 1.78 17.56 -70.14
CA ALA A 9 0.65 18.32 -70.70
C ALA A 9 -0.37 17.32 -71.33
N ALA A 10 -1.69 17.57 -71.28
CA ALA A 10 -2.68 16.99 -72.21
C ALA A 10 -4.00 17.78 -72.26
N LEU A 11 -4.46 18.11 -73.47
CA LEU A 11 -5.79 18.71 -73.80
C LEU A 11 -6.85 17.57 -73.99
N VAL A 12 -8.17 17.80 -74.06
CA VAL A 12 -8.92 18.46 -75.16
C VAL A 12 -10.32 18.93 -74.71
N CYS A 13 -10.83 19.99 -75.37
CA CYS A 13 -12.05 20.74 -75.05
C CYS A 13 -13.35 20.24 -75.71
N LEU A 14 -14.49 20.65 -75.13
CA LEU A 14 -15.75 21.13 -75.75
C LEU A 14 -16.71 21.51 -74.60
N GLY A 15 -17.47 22.60 -74.55
CA GLY A 15 -17.65 23.76 -75.46
C GLY A 15 -19.08 24.34 -75.30
N VAL A 16 -19.26 25.67 -75.40
CA VAL A 16 -20.54 26.46 -75.27
C VAL A 16 -20.99 26.70 -73.81
N LEU A 17 -20.98 27.89 -73.18
CA LEU A 17 -21.33 29.31 -73.48
C LEU A 17 -22.82 29.72 -73.33
N CYS A 18 -23.15 30.38 -72.21
CA CYS A 18 -23.67 31.76 -72.13
C CYS A 18 -24.07 32.08 -70.66
N HIS A 19 -23.34 32.91 -69.92
CA HIS A 19 -23.38 34.38 -69.86
C HIS A 19 -24.64 35.03 -69.25
N SER A 20 -24.37 35.83 -68.21
CA SER A 20 -25.31 36.70 -67.50
C SER A 20 -25.55 38.01 -68.25
N GLN A 21 -26.68 38.67 -67.97
CA GLN A 21 -26.70 40.05 -67.45
C GLN A 21 -28.11 40.50 -67.05
N ALA A 22 -28.18 41.46 -66.14
CA ALA A 22 -29.42 42.09 -65.67
C ALA A 22 -29.90 43.18 -66.65
N PHE A 23 -31.19 43.53 -66.59
CA PHE A 23 -31.67 44.82 -67.07
C PHE A 23 -32.83 45.35 -66.20
N SER A 24 -32.92 46.68 -66.13
CA SER A 24 -33.85 47.44 -65.29
C SER A 24 -35.07 47.95 -66.07
N THR A 25 -36.04 48.54 -65.33
CA THR A 25 -37.07 49.51 -65.80
C THR A 25 -38.10 48.95 -66.81
N GLU A 26 -39.35 49.43 -66.92
CA GLU A 26 -39.96 50.71 -66.49
C GLU A 26 -41.49 50.59 -66.29
N ARG A 27 -42.15 51.65 -65.77
CA ARG A 27 -43.62 51.75 -65.61
C ARG A 27 -44.34 51.96 -66.96
N ARG A 28 -45.60 51.52 -67.07
CA ARG A 28 -46.62 52.23 -67.88
C ARG A 28 -48.06 51.99 -67.42
N ASN A 29 -48.79 53.09 -67.18
CA ASN A 29 -50.26 53.10 -67.04
C ASN A 29 -50.90 52.94 -68.43
N HIS A 30 -52.08 52.31 -68.52
CA HIS A 30 -53.03 52.57 -69.61
C HIS A 30 -54.50 52.51 -69.14
N LEU A 31 -55.33 53.34 -69.78
CA LEU A 31 -56.73 53.58 -69.42
C LEU A 31 -57.69 52.58 -70.09
N ARG A 32 -58.92 52.51 -69.55
CA ARG A 32 -60.10 51.89 -70.19
C ARG A 32 -60.42 52.53 -71.56
N PRO A 33 -61.18 51.82 -72.40
CA PRO A 33 -62.44 52.42 -72.83
C PRO A 33 -63.65 51.47 -72.79
N SER A 34 -64.85 52.08 -72.82
CA SER A 34 -66.16 51.43 -72.99
C SER A 34 -66.58 51.48 -74.46
N PHE A 35 -67.39 50.53 -74.94
CA PHE A 35 -68.16 50.69 -76.18
C PHE A 35 -69.55 50.03 -76.10
N HIS A 36 -70.51 50.67 -76.79
CA HIS A 36 -71.93 50.29 -76.83
C HIS A 36 -72.31 49.75 -78.22
N GLY A 37 -73.09 48.67 -78.23
CA GLY A 37 -74.23 48.40 -79.11
C GLY A 37 -74.12 48.47 -80.64
N HIS A 38 -74.54 47.38 -81.30
CA HIS A 38 -75.35 47.49 -82.53
C HIS A 38 -76.40 46.36 -82.61
N HIS A 39 -77.58 46.71 -83.13
CA HIS A 39 -78.75 45.83 -83.29
C HIS A 39 -78.65 44.97 -84.55
N GLU A 40 -79.20 43.75 -84.48
CA GLU A 40 -79.89 43.15 -85.64
C GLU A 40 -81.09 42.29 -85.20
N LYS A 41 -82.10 42.13 -86.07
CA LYS A 41 -83.44 41.60 -85.71
C LYS A 41 -83.67 40.18 -86.24
N GLY A 42 -84.04 39.29 -85.31
CA GLY A 42 -85.23 38.44 -85.44
C GLY A 42 -85.14 37.11 -86.21
N LYS A 43 -85.54 36.04 -85.51
CA LYS A 43 -86.58 35.09 -85.97
C LYS A 43 -87.13 34.30 -84.77
N GLU A 44 -88.45 34.18 -84.70
CA GLU A 44 -89.17 33.43 -83.67
C GLU A 44 -89.14 31.92 -83.94
N GLY A 45 -89.43 31.11 -82.93
CA GLY A 45 -89.97 29.76 -83.15
C GLY A 45 -89.01 28.57 -83.00
N GLN A 46 -88.18 28.50 -81.95
CA GLN A 46 -87.63 27.23 -81.47
C GLN A 46 -87.75 27.12 -79.94
N VAL A 47 -88.65 26.24 -79.48
CA VAL A 47 -88.69 25.79 -78.08
C VAL A 47 -87.51 24.83 -77.86
N LEU A 48 -86.37 25.37 -77.48
CA LEU A 48 -85.22 24.57 -77.08
C LEU A 48 -85.43 24.08 -75.64
N GLN A 49 -85.91 22.84 -75.52
CA GLN A 49 -86.10 22.13 -74.25
C GLN A 49 -84.74 21.88 -73.60
N ARG A 50 -84.30 22.82 -72.75
CA ARG A 50 -82.99 22.78 -72.09
C ARG A 50 -83.05 21.87 -70.87
N SER A 51 -82.39 20.72 -70.94
CA SER A 51 -82.11 19.90 -69.74
C SER A 51 -81.37 20.74 -68.69
N LYS A 52 -81.90 20.82 -67.46
CA LYS A 52 -81.27 21.56 -66.34
C LYS A 52 -79.79 21.12 -66.20
N ARG A 53 -78.86 22.06 -66.41
CA ARG A 53 -77.49 21.92 -65.90
C ARG A 53 -77.54 22.29 -64.42
N GLY A 54 -77.21 21.35 -63.54
CA GLY A 54 -77.14 21.61 -62.11
C GLY A 54 -76.05 22.64 -61.80
N TRP A 55 -76.42 23.70 -61.07
CA TRP A 55 -75.48 24.54 -60.36
C TRP A 55 -75.34 23.99 -58.95
N VAL A 56 -74.16 23.46 -58.63
CA VAL A 56 -73.84 22.86 -57.33
C VAL A 56 -73.13 23.91 -56.50
N TRP A 57 -73.88 24.69 -55.72
CA TRP A 57 -73.38 25.56 -54.65
C TRP A 57 -73.83 24.99 -53.31
N ASN A 58 -73.23 23.86 -52.92
CA ASN A 58 -73.64 23.10 -51.73
C ASN A 58 -72.95 23.61 -50.45
N GLN A 59 -72.60 24.89 -50.37
CA GLN A 59 -71.91 25.48 -49.21
C GLN A 59 -72.45 26.87 -48.86
N PHE A 60 -72.87 27.05 -47.61
CA PHE A 60 -73.03 28.37 -46.98
C PHE A 60 -71.87 28.63 -46.01
N PHE A 61 -71.66 29.89 -45.66
CA PHE A 61 -70.62 30.33 -44.73
C PHE A 61 -71.24 31.18 -43.62
N VAL A 62 -70.81 30.95 -42.38
CA VAL A 62 -71.22 31.72 -41.19
C VAL A 62 -69.96 32.04 -40.40
N ILE A 63 -69.78 33.28 -39.99
CA ILE A 63 -68.65 33.68 -39.13
C ILE A 63 -68.96 33.22 -37.69
N GLU A 64 -67.97 32.66 -37.01
CA GLU A 64 -68.10 32.29 -35.60
C GLU A 64 -68.15 33.49 -34.65
N GLU A 65 -68.47 33.22 -33.37
CA GLU A 65 -68.54 34.21 -32.27
C GLU A 65 -69.27 35.53 -32.64
N TYR A 66 -70.19 35.49 -33.62
CA TYR A 66 -70.67 36.71 -34.27
C TYR A 66 -71.43 37.63 -33.31
N THR A 67 -70.84 38.79 -33.02
CA THR A 67 -71.31 39.75 -31.99
C THR A 67 -72.48 40.67 -32.43
N GLY A 68 -73.18 40.32 -33.51
CA GLY A 68 -74.30 41.11 -34.04
C GLY A 68 -75.68 40.70 -33.49
N PRO A 69 -76.77 41.23 -34.07
CA PRO A 69 -78.13 40.92 -33.61
C PRO A 69 -78.57 39.54 -34.08
N ASP A 70 -78.85 38.65 -33.12
CA ASP A 70 -79.48 37.35 -33.39
C ASP A 70 -80.93 37.48 -33.90
N PRO A 71 -81.39 36.55 -34.78
CA PRO A 71 -80.66 35.41 -35.33
C PRO A 71 -79.97 35.72 -36.67
N VAL A 72 -78.77 35.17 -36.88
CA VAL A 72 -77.92 35.45 -38.06
C VAL A 72 -78.44 34.74 -39.31
N LEU A 73 -78.72 35.47 -40.39
CA LEU A 73 -79.13 34.88 -41.68
C LEU A 73 -77.95 34.16 -42.35
N VAL A 74 -78.03 32.83 -42.44
CA VAL A 74 -77.02 31.94 -43.06
C VAL A 74 -77.18 31.89 -44.58
N GLY A 75 -78.43 31.90 -45.05
CA GLY A 75 -78.75 31.75 -46.46
C GLY A 75 -80.24 31.57 -46.69
N ARG A 76 -80.61 31.34 -47.94
CA ARG A 76 -82.00 31.11 -48.34
C ARG A 76 -82.08 29.95 -49.33
N LEU A 77 -82.96 29.00 -49.05
CA LEU A 77 -83.35 27.94 -49.98
C LEU A 77 -84.56 28.39 -50.79
N HIS A 78 -84.61 27.96 -52.05
CA HIS A 78 -85.70 28.28 -52.97
C HIS A 78 -85.77 27.20 -54.07
N SER A 79 -86.97 26.71 -54.37
CA SER A 79 -87.26 25.87 -55.56
C SER A 79 -87.83 26.73 -56.67
N ASP A 80 -87.50 26.44 -57.93
CA ASP A 80 -88.10 27.11 -59.10
C ASP A 80 -89.57 26.72 -59.36
N ILE A 81 -90.13 25.81 -58.55
CA ILE A 81 -91.57 25.50 -58.48
C ILE A 81 -92.31 26.46 -57.53
N ASP A 82 -91.60 27.20 -56.66
CA ASP A 82 -92.19 28.12 -55.69
C ASP A 82 -92.65 29.44 -56.34
N SER A 83 -93.94 29.51 -56.65
CA SER A 83 -94.62 30.71 -57.15
C SER A 83 -94.77 31.84 -56.11
N GLY A 84 -94.35 31.64 -54.85
CA GLY A 84 -94.55 32.61 -53.77
C GLY A 84 -95.99 32.72 -53.27
N ASP A 85 -96.84 31.75 -53.63
CA ASP A 85 -98.24 31.63 -53.19
C ASP A 85 -98.37 31.01 -51.78
N GLY A 86 -97.29 30.44 -51.25
CA GLY A 86 -97.24 29.80 -49.94
C GLY A 86 -97.65 28.32 -49.95
N ASN A 87 -97.81 27.68 -51.11
CA ASN A 87 -98.15 26.26 -51.22
C ASN A 87 -96.96 25.33 -50.98
N ILE A 88 -95.73 25.84 -51.07
CA ILE A 88 -94.51 25.11 -50.73
C ILE A 88 -94.13 25.35 -49.27
N LYS A 89 -93.66 24.28 -48.62
CA LYS A 89 -93.09 24.27 -47.28
C LYS A 89 -91.65 23.80 -47.34
N TYR A 90 -90.73 24.62 -46.84
CA TYR A 90 -89.32 24.24 -46.73
C TYR A 90 -89.06 23.53 -45.39
N ILE A 91 -88.36 22.41 -45.44
CA ILE A 91 -87.98 21.61 -44.28
C ILE A 91 -86.45 21.45 -44.27
N LEU A 92 -85.86 21.63 -43.09
CA LEU A 92 -84.44 21.43 -42.82
C LEU A 92 -84.26 20.22 -41.89
N SER A 93 -83.28 19.39 -42.19
CA SER A 93 -82.93 18.19 -41.42
C SER A 93 -81.40 17.99 -41.45
N GLY A 94 -80.88 17.11 -40.59
CA GLY A 94 -79.43 16.91 -40.45
C GLY A 94 -78.86 17.57 -39.20
N GLU A 95 -77.57 17.93 -39.25
CA GLU A 95 -76.78 18.31 -38.08
C GLU A 95 -77.12 19.72 -37.57
N GLY A 96 -77.62 19.83 -36.33
CA GLY A 96 -78.02 21.11 -35.74
C GLY A 96 -79.35 21.68 -36.27
N ALA A 97 -80.06 20.96 -37.16
CA ALA A 97 -81.35 21.39 -37.68
C ALA A 97 -82.41 21.49 -36.56
N GLY A 98 -83.07 22.64 -36.46
CA GLY A 98 -84.10 22.94 -35.46
C GLY A 98 -83.57 23.34 -34.07
N THR A 99 -82.25 23.35 -33.85
CA THR A 99 -81.62 23.72 -32.56
C THR A 99 -80.51 24.78 -32.70
N ILE A 100 -79.74 24.71 -33.77
CA ILE A 100 -78.69 25.65 -34.15
C ILE A 100 -79.13 26.40 -35.41
N PHE A 101 -79.62 25.66 -36.42
CA PHE A 101 -80.11 26.20 -37.69
C PHE A 101 -81.62 26.06 -37.78
N VAL A 102 -82.33 27.18 -37.88
CA VAL A 102 -83.79 27.23 -38.01
C VAL A 102 -84.16 27.79 -39.38
N ILE A 103 -85.01 27.06 -40.12
CA ILE A 103 -85.56 27.51 -41.39
C ILE A 103 -86.97 28.08 -41.21
N ASP A 104 -87.24 29.22 -41.84
CA ASP A 104 -88.60 29.71 -42.05
C ASP A 104 -89.28 28.88 -43.14
N ASP A 105 -90.34 28.17 -42.76
CA ASP A 105 -91.05 27.22 -43.62
C ASP A 105 -91.79 27.88 -44.81
N LYS A 106 -91.94 29.22 -44.81
CA LYS A 106 -92.52 30.02 -45.90
C LYS A 106 -91.48 30.67 -46.78
N SER A 107 -90.49 31.34 -46.19
CA SER A 107 -89.51 32.10 -46.98
C SER A 107 -88.33 31.25 -47.47
N GLY A 108 -88.03 30.14 -46.79
CA GLY A 108 -86.82 29.34 -47.02
C GLY A 108 -85.55 29.95 -46.42
N ASN A 109 -85.65 31.06 -45.67
CA ASN A 109 -84.51 31.67 -44.98
C ASN A 109 -84.04 30.77 -43.83
N ILE A 110 -82.75 30.42 -43.83
CA ILE A 110 -82.09 29.69 -42.75
C ILE A 110 -81.37 30.70 -41.87
N HIS A 111 -81.62 30.65 -40.56
CA HIS A 111 -80.92 31.45 -39.57
C HIS A 111 -80.18 30.57 -38.57
N ALA A 112 -78.99 30.99 -38.16
CA ALA A 112 -78.32 30.49 -36.97
C ALA A 112 -78.93 31.19 -35.74
N THR A 113 -79.39 30.42 -34.77
CA THR A 113 -80.04 30.90 -33.54
C THR A 113 -79.16 30.76 -32.30
N LYS A 114 -77.88 30.48 -32.51
CA LYS A 114 -76.82 30.39 -31.51
C LYS A 114 -75.53 30.90 -32.12
N THR A 115 -74.62 31.37 -31.27
CA THR A 115 -73.21 31.50 -31.64
C THR A 115 -72.66 30.13 -32.08
N LEU A 116 -71.72 30.17 -33.01
CA LEU A 116 -70.95 29.03 -33.49
C LEU A 116 -69.50 29.24 -33.08
N ASP A 117 -68.77 28.13 -33.01
CA ASP A 117 -67.38 27.98 -32.61
C ASP A 117 -66.79 26.92 -33.58
N ARG A 118 -65.69 27.26 -34.26
CA ARG A 118 -65.04 26.48 -35.32
C ARG A 118 -64.11 25.42 -34.73
N GLU A 119 -63.48 25.71 -33.60
CA GLU A 119 -62.64 24.82 -32.80
C GLU A 119 -63.47 23.65 -32.24
N GLU A 120 -64.70 23.90 -31.77
CA GLU A 120 -65.70 22.88 -31.46
C GLU A 120 -66.16 22.21 -32.76
N ARG A 121 -66.56 22.98 -33.78
CA ARG A 121 -67.14 22.41 -35.00
C ARG A 121 -67.09 23.27 -36.27
N ALA A 122 -65.99 23.14 -37.02
CA ALA A 122 -65.75 23.80 -38.31
C ALA A 122 -66.84 23.62 -39.41
N GLN A 123 -67.65 22.55 -39.40
CA GLN A 123 -68.74 22.40 -40.39
C GLN A 123 -69.93 21.54 -39.92
N TYR A 124 -71.09 21.80 -40.54
CA TYR A 124 -72.35 21.09 -40.33
C TYR A 124 -72.93 20.61 -41.66
N THR A 125 -73.35 19.35 -41.73
CA THR A 125 -73.99 18.76 -42.91
C THR A 125 -75.51 18.78 -42.74
N LEU A 126 -76.19 19.47 -43.65
CA LEU A 126 -77.62 19.70 -43.61
C LEU A 126 -78.30 19.21 -44.89
N MET A 127 -79.53 18.74 -44.76
CA MET A 127 -80.36 18.28 -45.86
C MET A 127 -81.66 19.10 -45.94
N ALA A 128 -81.81 19.79 -47.05
CA ALA A 128 -83.00 20.53 -47.44
C ALA A 128 -84.03 19.63 -48.11
N GLN A 129 -85.32 19.87 -47.86
CA GLN A 129 -86.40 19.32 -48.66
C GLN A 129 -87.52 20.35 -48.87
N ALA A 130 -87.98 20.51 -50.10
CA ALA A 130 -89.20 21.25 -50.43
C ALA A 130 -90.37 20.26 -50.55
N VAL A 131 -91.43 20.48 -49.76
CA VAL A 131 -92.64 19.66 -49.77
C VAL A 131 -93.87 20.51 -50.03
N ASP A 132 -94.91 19.88 -50.56
CA ASP A 132 -96.26 20.43 -50.66
C ASP A 132 -96.82 20.66 -49.24
N ARG A 133 -97.31 21.87 -48.94
CA ARG A 133 -97.69 22.28 -47.57
C ARG A 133 -98.86 21.46 -47.01
N ASP A 134 -99.83 21.10 -47.84
CA ASP A 134 -101.06 20.43 -47.41
C ASP A 134 -100.87 18.90 -47.33
N THR A 135 -100.12 18.32 -48.27
CA THR A 135 -99.96 16.86 -48.39
C THR A 135 -98.62 16.35 -47.84
N ASN A 136 -97.67 17.23 -47.52
CA ASN A 136 -96.27 16.93 -47.15
C ASN A 136 -95.55 16.00 -48.15
N ARG A 137 -95.98 15.99 -49.42
CA ARG A 137 -95.31 15.22 -50.47
C ARG A 137 -94.06 15.96 -50.95
N PRO A 138 -92.92 15.28 -51.13
CA PRO A 138 -91.73 15.88 -51.74
C PRO A 138 -92.04 16.43 -53.14
N LEU A 139 -91.79 17.73 -53.33
CA LEU A 139 -91.89 18.41 -54.63
C LEU A 139 -90.54 18.39 -55.37
N GLU A 140 -89.45 18.42 -54.61
CA GLU A 140 -88.08 18.30 -55.09
C GLU A 140 -87.37 17.12 -54.37
N PRO A 141 -86.34 16.51 -54.96
CA PRO A 141 -85.48 15.58 -54.24
C PRO A 141 -84.77 16.29 -53.07
N PRO A 142 -84.45 15.57 -51.97
CA PRO A 142 -83.63 16.14 -50.90
C PRO A 142 -82.28 16.63 -51.43
N SER A 143 -81.83 17.80 -50.95
CA SER A 143 -80.55 18.40 -51.35
C SER A 143 -79.65 18.56 -50.14
N GLU A 144 -78.51 17.90 -50.15
CA GLU A 144 -77.46 18.06 -49.14
C GLU A 144 -76.63 19.32 -49.40
N PHE A 145 -76.34 20.06 -48.33
CA PHE A 145 -75.44 21.20 -48.33
C PHE A 145 -74.69 21.28 -47.00
N ILE A 146 -73.54 21.94 -47.01
CA ILE A 146 -72.68 22.12 -45.84
C ILE A 146 -72.78 23.58 -45.39
N VAL A 147 -72.90 23.82 -44.09
CA VAL A 147 -72.61 25.14 -43.51
C VAL A 147 -71.20 25.07 -42.95
N LYS A 148 -70.30 25.86 -43.52
CA LYS A 148 -68.95 26.04 -43.01
C LYS A 148 -68.89 27.20 -42.05
N VAL A 149 -68.26 26.99 -40.91
CA VAL A 149 -67.91 28.07 -39.99
C VAL A 149 -66.66 28.76 -40.55
N GLN A 150 -66.67 30.10 -40.58
CA GLN A 150 -65.53 30.93 -40.96
C GLN A 150 -64.81 31.37 -39.70
N ASP A 151 -63.53 31.05 -39.73
CA ASP A 151 -62.50 31.36 -38.76
C ASP A 151 -62.41 32.86 -38.41
N ILE A 152 -62.29 33.17 -37.13
CA ILE A 152 -61.74 34.42 -36.60
C ILE A 152 -60.48 34.12 -35.78
N ASN A 153 -59.71 35.16 -35.47
CA ASN A 153 -58.47 34.99 -34.71
C ASN A 153 -58.71 35.29 -33.22
N ASP A 154 -59.36 34.37 -32.52
CA ASP A 154 -59.72 34.51 -31.10
C ASP A 154 -58.88 33.64 -30.15
N ASN A 155 -58.22 32.58 -30.64
CA ASN A 155 -57.31 31.78 -29.82
C ASN A 155 -55.87 32.32 -29.90
N PRO A 156 -55.18 32.54 -28.76
CA PRO A 156 -53.77 32.93 -28.78
C PRO A 156 -52.85 31.71 -28.98
N PRO A 157 -51.65 31.89 -29.55
CA PRO A 157 -50.64 30.84 -29.62
C PRO A 157 -50.27 30.27 -28.24
N GLU A 158 -50.36 28.97 -28.05
CA GLU A 158 -49.96 28.27 -26.83
C GLU A 158 -48.68 27.46 -27.03
N PHE A 159 -47.71 27.57 -26.11
CA PHE A 159 -46.50 26.76 -26.14
C PHE A 159 -46.74 25.37 -25.55
N LEU A 160 -46.11 24.34 -26.14
CA LEU A 160 -46.23 22.95 -25.68
C LEU A 160 -45.78 22.72 -24.21
N HIS A 161 -44.93 23.61 -23.69
CA HIS A 161 -44.45 23.60 -22.31
C HIS A 161 -44.41 25.03 -21.76
N GLU A 162 -44.72 25.21 -20.47
CA GLU A 162 -44.61 26.51 -19.79
C GLU A 162 -43.15 27.00 -19.75
N THR A 163 -42.21 26.10 -19.50
CA THR A 163 -40.76 26.36 -19.50
C THR A 163 -39.99 25.30 -20.27
N TYR A 164 -38.91 25.73 -20.93
CA TYR A 164 -37.96 24.86 -21.63
C TYR A 164 -36.58 24.95 -20.97
N HIS A 165 -35.86 23.83 -20.96
CA HIS A 165 -34.48 23.76 -20.47
C HIS A 165 -33.58 23.23 -21.60
N ALA A 166 -32.42 23.85 -21.78
CA ALA A 166 -31.47 23.47 -22.81
C ALA A 166 -30.03 23.68 -22.33
N ASN A 167 -29.13 22.86 -22.87
CA ASN A 167 -27.71 22.89 -22.56
C ASN A 167 -26.96 23.21 -23.86
N VAL A 168 -25.96 24.08 -23.81
CA VAL A 168 -25.07 24.36 -24.95
C VAL A 168 -23.63 24.45 -24.47
N PRO A 169 -22.63 23.84 -25.15
CA PRO A 169 -21.23 24.03 -24.81
C PRO A 169 -20.85 25.51 -24.84
N GLU A 170 -20.11 25.95 -23.85
CA GLU A 170 -19.48 27.26 -23.92
C GLU A 170 -18.50 27.35 -25.09
N ARG A 171 -18.10 28.58 -25.43
CA ARG A 171 -17.26 28.89 -26.61
C ARG A 171 -17.80 28.34 -27.93
N SER A 172 -19.07 27.94 -27.96
CA SER A 172 -19.78 27.52 -29.17
C SER A 172 -19.75 28.62 -30.24
N ASN A 173 -19.52 28.21 -31.48
CA ASN A 173 -19.57 29.10 -32.63
C ASN A 173 -20.96 29.76 -32.74
N VAL A 174 -20.99 31.01 -33.22
CA VAL A 174 -22.25 31.71 -33.54
C VAL A 174 -23.06 30.91 -34.56
N GLY A 175 -24.36 30.76 -34.32
CA GLY A 175 -25.30 29.98 -35.13
C GLY A 175 -25.49 28.53 -34.68
N THR A 176 -24.78 28.08 -33.63
CA THR A 176 -24.95 26.75 -33.02
C THR A 176 -26.39 26.60 -32.50
N SER A 177 -27.06 25.51 -32.89
CA SER A 177 -28.43 25.21 -32.51
C SER A 177 -28.48 24.76 -31.04
N VAL A 178 -29.36 25.37 -30.26
CA VAL A 178 -29.51 25.09 -28.82
C VAL A 178 -30.74 24.22 -28.57
N ILE A 179 -31.93 24.74 -28.90
CA ILE A 179 -33.21 24.05 -28.73
C ILE A 179 -34.23 24.59 -29.74
N GLN A 180 -35.24 23.79 -30.07
CA GLN A 180 -36.41 24.25 -30.81
C GLN A 180 -37.59 24.37 -29.84
N VAL A 181 -38.19 25.55 -29.74
CA VAL A 181 -39.46 25.75 -29.04
C VAL A 181 -40.61 25.64 -30.03
N THR A 182 -41.73 25.07 -29.59
CA THR A 182 -42.92 24.87 -30.43
C THR A 182 -44.13 25.44 -29.72
N ALA A 183 -44.85 26.28 -30.43
CA ALA A 183 -46.20 26.70 -30.11
C ALA A 183 -47.18 26.16 -31.17
N SER A 184 -48.42 25.96 -30.74
CA SER A 184 -49.59 25.61 -31.54
C SER A 184 -50.65 26.68 -31.36
N ASP A 185 -51.49 26.79 -32.36
CA ASP A 185 -52.57 27.77 -32.43
C ASP A 185 -53.81 27.00 -32.90
N ALA A 186 -54.97 27.32 -32.34
CA ALA A 186 -56.19 26.53 -32.57
C ALA A 186 -56.87 26.91 -33.89
N ASP A 187 -56.71 28.16 -34.32
CA ASP A 187 -57.37 28.76 -35.48
C ASP A 187 -57.00 28.07 -36.82
N ASP A 188 -57.68 28.40 -37.91
CA ASP A 188 -57.42 27.86 -39.26
C ASP A 188 -56.16 28.49 -39.88
N PRO A 189 -55.09 27.72 -40.14
CA PRO A 189 -53.86 28.26 -40.74
C PRO A 189 -54.03 28.70 -42.21
N THR A 190 -55.15 28.37 -42.85
CA THR A 190 -55.45 28.68 -44.26
C THR A 190 -56.34 29.92 -44.42
N TYR A 191 -57.11 30.28 -43.39
CA TYR A 191 -57.93 31.49 -43.36
C TYR A 191 -57.17 32.62 -42.68
N GLY A 192 -57.17 33.83 -43.24
CA GLY A 192 -56.50 35.01 -42.66
C GLY A 192 -54.96 34.96 -42.51
N ASN A 193 -54.34 33.77 -42.53
CA ASN A 193 -53.12 33.41 -41.81
C ASN A 193 -53.28 33.43 -40.27
N SER A 194 -54.47 33.20 -39.70
CA SER A 194 -54.75 33.29 -38.25
C SER A 194 -53.71 32.50 -37.45
N ALA A 195 -53.74 31.16 -37.52
CA ALA A 195 -52.78 30.26 -36.88
C ALA A 195 -51.34 30.25 -37.47
N LYS A 196 -50.93 31.27 -38.23
CA LYS A 196 -49.57 31.34 -38.81
C LYS A 196 -48.58 31.99 -37.85
N LEU A 197 -47.82 31.16 -37.14
CA LEU A 197 -46.88 31.62 -36.13
C LEU A 197 -45.59 32.25 -36.68
N VAL A 198 -45.12 33.28 -35.97
CA VAL A 198 -43.79 33.88 -36.08
C VAL A 198 -43.17 33.98 -34.69
N TYR A 199 -41.96 33.42 -34.52
CA TYR A 199 -41.22 33.43 -33.26
C TYR A 199 -40.29 34.64 -33.15
N SER A 200 -40.19 35.22 -31.95
CA SER A 200 -39.27 36.33 -31.64
C SER A 200 -38.73 36.23 -30.20
N ILE A 201 -37.61 36.89 -29.93
CA ILE A 201 -37.03 37.00 -28.58
C ILE A 201 -37.47 38.34 -27.97
N LEU A 202 -38.05 38.29 -26.76
CA LEU A 202 -38.34 39.47 -25.95
C LEU A 202 -37.16 39.80 -25.01
N GLU A 203 -36.58 38.78 -24.37
CA GLU A 203 -35.44 38.90 -23.46
C GLU A 203 -34.41 37.81 -23.78
N GLY A 204 -33.12 38.10 -23.70
CA GLY A 204 -32.03 37.16 -24.02
C GLY A 204 -31.08 37.59 -25.15
N GLN A 205 -31.39 38.69 -25.85
CA GLN A 205 -30.41 39.37 -26.71
C GLN A 205 -29.33 40.08 -25.86
N PRO A 206 -28.06 40.19 -26.34
CA PRO A 206 -27.56 39.76 -27.64
C PRO A 206 -27.05 38.31 -27.69
N TYR A 207 -27.21 37.53 -26.61
CA TYR A 207 -26.62 36.20 -26.47
C TYR A 207 -27.21 35.15 -27.43
N PHE A 208 -28.53 35.22 -27.66
CA PHE A 208 -29.26 34.27 -28.49
C PHE A 208 -30.06 34.94 -29.62
N SER A 209 -30.35 34.16 -30.65
CA SER A 209 -31.23 34.47 -31.77
C SER A 209 -32.26 33.35 -31.93
N VAL A 210 -33.43 33.64 -32.50
CA VAL A 210 -34.45 32.64 -32.82
C VAL A 210 -34.78 32.70 -34.30
N GLU A 211 -34.89 31.53 -34.94
CA GLU A 211 -35.33 31.42 -36.33
C GLU A 211 -36.86 31.56 -36.40
N ALA A 212 -37.30 32.66 -37.02
CA ALA A 212 -38.65 33.17 -36.93
C ALA A 212 -39.76 32.22 -37.41
N GLN A 213 -39.45 31.25 -38.28
CA GLN A 213 -40.42 30.29 -38.83
C GLN A 213 -40.39 28.92 -38.14
N THR A 214 -39.29 28.58 -37.46
CA THR A 214 -39.06 27.22 -36.93
C THR A 214 -39.06 27.16 -35.41
N GLY A 215 -38.84 28.30 -34.73
CA GLY A 215 -38.64 28.34 -33.28
C GLY A 215 -37.28 27.82 -32.82
N ILE A 216 -36.33 27.60 -33.73
CA ILE A 216 -34.97 27.14 -33.39
C ILE A 216 -34.16 28.30 -32.81
N ILE A 217 -33.76 28.16 -31.54
CA ILE A 217 -32.89 29.09 -30.83
C ILE A 217 -31.43 28.74 -31.15
N ARG A 218 -30.63 29.76 -31.46
CA ARG A 218 -29.21 29.65 -31.80
C ARG A 218 -28.36 30.65 -31.02
N THR A 219 -27.12 30.29 -30.74
CA THR A 219 -26.11 31.23 -30.21
C THR A 219 -25.92 32.41 -31.17
N ALA A 220 -25.88 33.63 -30.64
CA ALA A 220 -25.71 34.88 -31.40
C ALA A 220 -24.45 35.65 -31.00
N LEU A 221 -23.97 35.47 -29.77
CA LEU A 221 -22.70 36.04 -29.29
C LEU A 221 -21.59 34.98 -29.32
N PRO A 222 -20.37 35.29 -29.85
CA PRO A 222 -19.23 34.39 -29.76
C PRO A 222 -18.64 34.40 -28.34
N ASN A 223 -17.88 33.36 -28.00
CA ASN A 223 -17.10 33.28 -26.75
C ASN A 223 -17.94 33.54 -25.48
N MET A 224 -19.14 32.94 -25.44
CA MET A 224 -19.87 32.78 -24.18
C MET A 224 -19.06 31.83 -23.28
N ASP A 225 -19.01 32.13 -21.99
CA ASP A 225 -17.96 31.70 -21.05
C ASP A 225 -18.64 31.40 -19.70
N ARG A 226 -18.55 30.15 -19.24
CA ARG A 226 -19.34 29.62 -18.12
C ARG A 226 -18.83 30.18 -16.79
N GLU A 227 -17.52 30.34 -16.64
CA GLU A 227 -16.84 30.90 -15.47
C GLU A 227 -17.27 32.36 -15.23
N ALA A 228 -17.58 33.09 -16.30
CA ALA A 228 -18.18 34.41 -16.21
C ALA A 228 -19.70 34.37 -15.95
N LYS A 229 -20.45 33.45 -16.60
CA LYS A 229 -21.90 33.28 -16.42
C LYS A 229 -22.41 31.92 -16.96
N GLU A 230 -22.81 31.03 -16.05
CA GLU A 230 -23.32 29.69 -16.43
C GLU A 230 -24.75 29.67 -17.01
N GLU A 231 -25.68 30.51 -16.53
CA GLU A 231 -27.12 30.38 -16.83
C GLU A 231 -27.71 31.62 -17.49
N TYR A 232 -28.49 31.42 -18.54
CA TYR A 232 -29.18 32.46 -19.31
C TYR A 232 -30.67 32.15 -19.42
N HIS A 233 -31.51 33.08 -18.96
CA HIS A 233 -32.95 33.04 -19.23
C HIS A 233 -33.26 33.81 -20.51
N VAL A 234 -34.04 33.19 -21.40
CA VAL A 234 -34.51 33.75 -22.67
C VAL A 234 -36.04 33.70 -22.67
N VAL A 235 -36.70 34.80 -23.01
CA VAL A 235 -38.17 34.85 -23.16
C VAL A 235 -38.49 34.84 -24.65
N ILE A 236 -39.18 33.78 -25.11
CA ILE A 236 -39.64 33.65 -26.49
C ILE A 236 -41.11 34.01 -26.57
N GLN A 237 -41.46 34.78 -27.60
CA GLN A 237 -42.84 35.04 -28.01
C GLN A 237 -43.14 34.26 -29.29
N ALA A 238 -44.31 33.62 -29.34
CA ALA A 238 -44.93 33.17 -30.58
C ALA A 238 -46.07 34.13 -30.89
N LYS A 239 -46.10 34.69 -32.10
CA LYS A 239 -47.14 35.62 -32.54
C LYS A 239 -47.86 35.10 -33.77
N ASP A 240 -49.19 35.10 -33.73
CA ASP A 240 -50.08 34.66 -34.82
C ASP A 240 -50.11 35.67 -35.99
N MET A 241 -51.04 35.49 -36.94
CA MET A 241 -51.22 36.38 -38.11
C MET A 241 -49.93 36.64 -38.92
N GLY A 242 -48.95 35.74 -38.86
CA GLY A 242 -47.63 35.94 -39.44
C GLY A 242 -46.82 37.08 -38.79
N GLY A 243 -47.05 37.36 -37.50
CA GLY A 243 -46.36 38.37 -36.71
C GLY A 243 -46.87 39.81 -36.88
N HIS A 244 -48.05 40.01 -37.50
CA HIS A 244 -48.60 41.35 -37.74
C HIS A 244 -49.07 42.05 -36.44
N MET A 245 -49.23 43.38 -36.46
CA MET A 245 -49.55 44.14 -35.24
C MET A 245 -50.90 43.77 -34.60
N GLY A 246 -51.89 43.35 -35.39
CA GLY A 246 -53.22 42.95 -34.89
C GLY A 246 -53.30 41.55 -34.27
N GLY A 247 -52.23 40.76 -34.37
CA GLY A 247 -52.21 39.39 -33.89
C GLY A 247 -52.06 39.22 -32.37
N LEU A 248 -52.55 38.10 -31.82
CA LEU A 248 -52.37 37.65 -30.45
C LEU A 248 -50.99 36.98 -30.28
N SER A 249 -50.58 36.73 -29.04
CA SER A 249 -49.26 36.14 -28.75
C SER A 249 -49.20 35.38 -27.44
N GLY A 250 -48.61 34.19 -27.48
CA GLY A 250 -48.12 33.48 -26.30
C GLY A 250 -46.67 33.81 -25.99
N THR A 251 -46.23 33.55 -24.75
CA THR A 251 -44.82 33.63 -24.35
C THR A 251 -44.42 32.42 -23.49
N THR A 252 -43.16 31.99 -23.61
CA THR A 252 -42.55 30.94 -22.79
C THR A 252 -41.15 31.35 -22.34
N LYS A 253 -40.66 30.75 -21.25
CA LYS A 253 -39.31 30.94 -20.73
C LYS A 253 -38.42 29.76 -21.10
N VAL A 254 -37.24 30.04 -21.61
CA VAL A 254 -36.20 29.07 -21.91
C VAL A 254 -35.00 29.35 -21.02
N THR A 255 -34.65 28.41 -20.17
CA THR A 255 -33.41 28.44 -19.38
C THR A 255 -32.33 27.68 -20.13
N ILE A 256 -31.26 28.38 -20.48
CA ILE A 256 -30.12 27.84 -21.22
C ILE A 256 -28.91 27.84 -20.29
N THR A 257 -28.38 26.66 -19.99
CA THR A 257 -27.13 26.50 -19.23
C THR A 257 -25.96 26.27 -20.18
N LEU A 258 -24.81 26.87 -19.86
CA LEU A 258 -23.55 26.57 -20.52
C LEU A 258 -22.98 25.29 -19.92
N THR A 259 -22.67 24.31 -20.78
CA THR A 259 -21.91 23.13 -20.36
C THR A 259 -20.43 23.40 -20.51
N ASP A 260 -19.70 23.05 -19.47
CA ASP A 260 -18.27 23.22 -19.29
C ASP A 260 -17.43 22.58 -20.42
N VAL A 261 -16.34 23.24 -20.79
CA VAL A 261 -15.39 22.79 -21.80
C VAL A 261 -13.98 23.15 -21.33
N ASN A 262 -13.05 22.18 -21.21
CA ASN A 262 -11.68 22.48 -20.80
C ASN A 262 -11.01 23.54 -21.68
N ASP A 263 -10.96 24.76 -21.16
CA ASP A 263 -10.42 25.95 -21.79
C ASP A 263 -9.50 26.74 -20.83
N ASN A 264 -9.56 26.47 -19.53
CA ASN A 264 -8.67 27.03 -18.53
C ASN A 264 -7.65 25.97 -18.07
N PRO A 265 -6.34 26.26 -18.18
CA PRO A 265 -5.32 25.38 -17.60
C PRO A 265 -5.18 25.61 -16.09
N PRO A 266 -4.75 24.58 -15.33
CA PRO A 266 -4.50 24.68 -13.90
C PRO A 266 -3.34 25.64 -13.65
N LYS A 267 -3.49 26.55 -12.69
CA LYS A 267 -2.49 27.59 -12.39
C LYS A 267 -2.06 27.57 -10.94
N PHE A 268 -0.76 27.55 -10.69
CA PHE A 268 -0.25 27.72 -9.34
C PHE A 268 -0.40 29.19 -8.90
N PRO A 269 -0.96 29.47 -7.69
CA PRO A 269 -1.09 30.83 -7.17
C PRO A 269 0.26 31.44 -6.75
N GLN A 270 1.32 30.62 -6.65
CA GLN A 270 2.67 31.01 -6.29
C GLN A 270 3.65 30.39 -7.30
N SER A 271 4.71 31.11 -7.66
CA SER A 271 5.77 30.62 -8.56
C SER A 271 6.84 29.77 -7.84
N VAL A 272 6.91 29.88 -6.51
CA VAL A 272 7.81 29.10 -5.66
C VAL A 272 7.06 28.69 -4.38
N TYR A 273 7.05 27.40 -4.08
CA TYR A 273 6.66 26.87 -2.77
C TYR A 273 7.92 26.59 -1.95
N GLN A 274 7.85 26.85 -0.64
CA GLN A 274 8.91 26.51 0.32
C GLN A 274 8.33 25.52 1.34
N MET A 275 9.06 24.44 1.57
CA MET A 275 8.75 23.39 2.53
C MET A 275 10.07 22.92 3.18
N SER A 276 9.96 22.21 4.29
CA SER A 276 11.11 21.62 4.97
C SER A 276 10.85 20.17 5.37
N VAL A 277 11.92 19.41 5.56
CA VAL A 277 11.91 18.01 5.97
C VAL A 277 13.07 17.79 6.94
N SER A 278 12.82 17.21 8.11
CA SER A 278 13.91 16.75 8.99
C SER A 278 14.62 15.58 8.33
N GLU A 279 15.93 15.43 8.53
CA GLU A 279 16.64 14.23 8.03
C GLU A 279 16.28 12.94 8.78
N ALA A 280 15.76 13.06 10.00
CA ALA A 280 15.15 11.95 10.72
C ALA A 280 13.78 11.52 10.15
N ALA A 281 13.23 12.22 9.15
CA ALA A 281 11.98 11.86 8.50
C ALA A 281 12.10 10.55 7.72
N VAL A 282 11.05 9.73 7.77
CA VAL A 282 11.07 8.38 7.19
C VAL A 282 10.50 8.34 5.77
N PRO A 283 10.99 7.44 4.88
CA PRO A 283 10.39 7.24 3.57
C PRO A 283 8.89 6.92 3.66
N GLY A 284 8.08 7.68 2.93
CA GLY A 284 6.61 7.67 2.95
C GLY A 284 5.99 8.91 3.60
N GLU A 285 6.76 9.66 4.40
CA GLU A 285 6.30 10.84 5.13
C GLU A 285 5.97 12.03 4.21
N GLU A 286 4.97 12.84 4.60
CA GLU A 286 4.53 14.02 3.86
C GLU A 286 5.42 15.22 4.18
N VAL A 287 6.09 15.75 3.15
CA VAL A 287 6.97 16.93 3.24
C VAL A 287 6.17 18.22 3.05
N GLY A 288 5.05 18.16 2.34
CA GLY A 288 4.12 19.27 2.19
C GLY A 288 3.25 19.18 0.95
N ARG A 289 2.42 20.20 0.74
CA ARG A 289 1.41 20.22 -0.33
C ARG A 289 1.58 21.41 -1.27
N VAL A 290 1.31 21.18 -2.55
CA VAL A 290 1.16 22.22 -3.57
C VAL A 290 -0.22 22.14 -4.18
N LYS A 291 -0.78 23.29 -4.60
CA LYS A 291 -2.12 23.35 -5.18
C LYS A 291 -2.15 24.28 -6.38
N ALA A 292 -2.40 23.72 -7.55
CA ALA A 292 -2.85 24.50 -8.69
C ALA A 292 -4.37 24.71 -8.60
N LYS A 293 -4.86 25.83 -9.12
CA LYS A 293 -6.28 26.14 -9.22
C LYS A 293 -6.71 26.06 -10.67
N ASP A 294 -7.79 25.31 -10.87
CA ASP A 294 -8.50 25.20 -12.14
C ASP A 294 -9.95 25.68 -11.90
N PRO A 295 -10.51 26.58 -12.73
CA PRO A 295 -11.87 27.08 -12.57
C PRO A 295 -12.94 26.20 -13.24
N ASP A 296 -12.54 25.25 -14.08
CA ASP A 296 -13.42 24.36 -14.84
C ASP A 296 -14.07 23.32 -13.90
N ILE A 297 -15.19 22.72 -14.30
CA ILE A 297 -15.95 21.77 -13.45
C ILE A 297 -15.86 20.31 -13.90
N GLY A 298 -16.09 19.41 -12.94
CA GLY A 298 -16.07 17.97 -13.19
C GLY A 298 -14.70 17.47 -13.64
N GLU A 299 -14.66 16.65 -14.69
CA GLU A 299 -13.41 16.05 -15.20
C GLU A 299 -12.44 17.05 -15.83
N ASN A 300 -12.92 18.21 -16.31
CA ASN A 300 -12.08 19.23 -16.93
C ASN A 300 -11.19 19.91 -15.88
N GLY A 301 -11.77 20.27 -14.73
CA GLY A 301 -11.06 20.85 -13.58
C GLY A 301 -10.24 19.87 -12.73
N LEU A 302 -10.17 18.57 -13.08
CA LEU A 302 -9.34 17.59 -12.36
C LEU A 302 -7.87 17.76 -12.70
N VAL A 303 -7.05 17.99 -11.66
CA VAL A 303 -5.62 18.28 -11.78
C VAL A 303 -4.80 17.08 -11.35
N THR A 304 -3.81 16.71 -12.16
CA THR A 304 -2.77 15.73 -11.81
C THR A 304 -1.42 16.41 -11.64
N TYR A 305 -0.65 15.95 -10.66
CA TYR A 305 0.66 16.52 -10.33
C TYR A 305 1.80 15.53 -10.62
N ASN A 306 2.92 16.03 -11.14
CA ASN A 306 4.12 15.23 -11.41
C ASN A 306 5.41 16.05 -11.18
N ILE A 307 6.49 15.42 -10.76
CA ILE A 307 7.83 16.05 -10.71
C ILE A 307 8.48 15.82 -12.08
N VAL A 308 8.80 16.90 -12.79
CA VAL A 308 9.28 16.86 -14.19
C VAL A 308 10.77 17.19 -14.35
N ASP A 309 11.37 17.85 -13.37
CA ASP A 309 12.78 18.24 -13.35
C ASP A 309 13.21 18.52 -11.89
N GLY A 310 14.51 18.62 -11.63
CA GLY A 310 15.06 19.00 -10.32
C GLY A 310 16.14 18.06 -9.78
N ASP A 311 16.78 18.49 -8.70
CA ASP A 311 17.95 17.82 -8.12
C ASP A 311 17.63 16.84 -6.97
N GLY A 312 16.34 16.55 -6.77
CA GLY A 312 15.82 15.61 -5.76
C GLY A 312 14.83 14.58 -6.31
N MET A 313 14.75 14.40 -7.64
CA MET A 313 13.77 13.47 -8.27
C MET A 313 13.88 12.01 -7.81
N ASP A 314 15.06 11.59 -7.34
CA ASP A 314 15.31 10.25 -6.80
C ASP A 314 15.00 10.10 -5.30
N LEU A 315 14.75 11.22 -4.61
CA LEU A 315 14.58 11.34 -3.15
C LEU A 315 13.16 11.72 -2.75
N PHE A 316 12.42 12.40 -3.62
CA PHE A 316 11.04 12.83 -3.39
C PHE A 316 10.10 12.28 -4.48
N GLU A 317 8.85 12.06 -4.11
CA GLU A 317 7.76 11.77 -5.05
C GLU A 317 6.57 12.70 -4.79
N ILE A 318 5.63 12.74 -5.73
CA ILE A 318 4.40 13.51 -5.59
C ILE A 318 3.20 12.64 -5.94
N THR A 319 2.18 12.68 -5.08
CA THR A 319 0.91 11.98 -5.30
C THR A 319 -0.24 12.99 -5.35
N THR A 320 -1.19 12.79 -6.26
CA THR A 320 -2.40 13.62 -6.32
C THR A 320 -3.40 13.11 -5.29
N ASP A 321 -3.77 13.97 -4.33
CA ASP A 321 -4.89 13.76 -3.42
C ASP A 321 -6.19 14.11 -4.16
N TYR A 322 -7.00 13.10 -4.46
CA TYR A 322 -8.23 13.27 -5.24
C TYR A 322 -9.35 13.98 -4.48
N GLU A 323 -9.33 13.98 -3.14
CA GLU A 323 -10.36 14.65 -2.33
C GLU A 323 -10.07 16.16 -2.24
N THR A 324 -8.81 16.52 -2.02
CA THR A 324 -8.42 17.93 -1.88
C THR A 324 -7.98 18.58 -3.20
N GLN A 325 -7.70 17.80 -4.25
CA GLN A 325 -7.07 18.23 -5.51
C GLN A 325 -5.68 18.87 -5.30
N GLU A 326 -4.91 18.33 -4.36
CA GLU A 326 -3.57 18.82 -4.00
C GLU A 326 -2.47 17.83 -4.38
N GLY A 327 -1.31 18.35 -4.78
CA GLY A 327 -0.10 17.58 -5.00
C GLY A 327 0.64 17.41 -3.68
N VAL A 328 0.55 16.22 -3.08
CA VAL A 328 1.21 15.87 -1.83
C VAL A 328 2.62 15.39 -2.14
N VAL A 329 3.63 16.15 -1.73
CA VAL A 329 5.05 15.81 -1.87
C VAL A 329 5.46 14.93 -0.70
N LYS A 330 6.07 13.79 -1.00
CA LYS A 330 6.49 12.79 -0.01
C LYS A 330 7.96 12.44 -0.13
N LEU A 331 8.55 12.06 0.98
CA LEU A 331 9.91 11.54 1.05
C LEU A 331 9.94 10.10 0.52
N LYS A 332 10.84 9.79 -0.41
CA LYS A 332 10.98 8.46 -1.05
C LYS A 332 12.22 7.70 -0.58
N LYS A 333 13.24 8.42 -0.15
CA LYS A 333 14.50 7.93 0.42
C LYS A 333 14.94 8.90 1.52
N PRO A 334 15.68 8.45 2.54
CA PRO A 334 16.24 9.37 3.53
C PRO A 334 17.07 10.47 2.87
N VAL A 335 17.05 11.65 3.48
CA VAL A 335 17.94 12.77 3.17
C VAL A 335 19.01 12.89 4.27
N ASP A 336 20.04 13.67 3.99
CA ASP A 336 21.24 13.83 4.81
C ASP A 336 21.64 15.31 4.67
N PHE A 337 21.63 16.06 5.78
CA PHE A 337 21.86 17.49 5.84
C PHE A 337 23.31 17.85 5.55
N GLU A 338 24.25 17.07 6.08
CA GLU A 338 25.71 17.17 5.91
C GLU A 338 26.10 17.06 4.44
N THR A 339 25.50 16.12 3.72
CA THR A 339 25.65 15.95 2.28
C THR A 339 24.95 17.08 1.52
N LYS A 340 23.66 17.37 1.81
CA LYS A 340 22.91 18.39 1.05
C LYS A 340 21.66 18.96 1.74
N ARG A 341 21.85 20.16 2.28
CA ARG A 341 20.87 20.99 3.03
C ARG A 341 19.63 21.48 2.27
N ALA A 342 19.56 21.35 0.94
CA ALA A 342 18.42 21.85 0.17
C ALA A 342 18.27 21.18 -1.20
N TYR A 343 17.01 21.06 -1.64
CA TYR A 343 16.60 20.53 -2.94
C TYR A 343 15.65 21.50 -3.64
N SER A 344 15.64 21.44 -4.98
CA SER A 344 14.78 22.23 -5.85
C SER A 344 14.15 21.32 -6.89
N LEU A 345 12.85 21.06 -6.73
CA LEU A 345 12.03 20.30 -7.66
C LEU A 345 11.25 21.24 -8.57
N LYS A 346 10.98 20.80 -9.80
CA LYS A 346 10.01 21.42 -10.68
C LYS A 346 8.79 20.51 -10.77
N VAL A 347 7.68 20.98 -10.21
CA VAL A 347 6.40 20.26 -10.25
C VAL A 347 5.56 20.81 -11.39
N GLU A 348 4.97 19.93 -12.17
CA GLU A 348 3.99 20.20 -13.20
C GLU A 348 2.60 19.80 -12.70
N ALA A 349 1.62 20.69 -12.85
CA ALA A 349 0.20 20.38 -12.72
C ALA A 349 -0.41 20.34 -14.12
N ALA A 350 -1.26 19.36 -14.43
CA ALA A 350 -1.90 19.21 -15.73
C ALA A 350 -3.32 18.63 -15.63
N ASN A 351 -4.23 19.03 -16.52
CA ASN A 351 -5.58 18.44 -16.59
C ASN A 351 -5.51 16.98 -17.04
N VAL A 352 -6.43 16.14 -16.54
CA VAL A 352 -6.55 14.73 -16.97
C VAL A 352 -6.98 14.61 -18.42
N HIS A 353 -7.88 15.49 -18.88
CA HIS A 353 -8.46 15.47 -20.23
C HIS A 353 -8.06 16.72 -21.01
N ILE A 354 -7.62 16.54 -22.26
CA ILE A 354 -7.20 17.62 -23.18
C ILE A 354 -8.14 17.65 -24.39
N ASP A 355 -8.94 18.71 -24.57
CA ASP A 355 -9.73 18.89 -25.80
C ASP A 355 -8.81 19.40 -26.94
N PRO A 356 -8.70 18.66 -28.08
CA PRO A 356 -7.88 19.06 -29.23
C PRO A 356 -8.16 20.46 -29.78
N LYS A 357 -9.36 21.01 -29.58
CA LYS A 357 -9.74 22.36 -30.06
C LYS A 357 -8.98 23.48 -29.36
N PHE A 358 -8.58 23.29 -28.09
CA PHE A 358 -7.98 24.35 -27.28
C PHE A 358 -6.47 24.18 -27.05
N ILE A 359 -5.84 23.15 -27.66
CA ILE A 359 -4.37 22.95 -27.71
C ILE A 359 -3.62 24.20 -28.20
N SER A 360 -4.22 25.02 -29.06
CA SER A 360 -3.61 26.27 -29.53
C SER A 360 -3.56 27.40 -28.48
N ASN A 361 -4.36 27.33 -27.43
CA ASN A 361 -4.55 28.43 -26.48
C ASN A 361 -3.49 28.48 -25.38
N GLY A 362 -2.70 27.43 -25.22
CA GLY A 362 -1.61 27.38 -24.27
C GLY A 362 -1.35 25.97 -23.76
N PRO A 363 -0.43 25.82 -22.80
CA PRO A 363 -0.24 24.56 -22.11
C PRO A 363 -1.44 24.30 -21.18
N PHE A 364 -2.08 23.12 -21.29
CA PHE A 364 -3.02 22.53 -20.29
C PHE A 364 -2.30 22.10 -19.00
N LYS A 365 -1.29 22.89 -18.63
CA LYS A 365 -0.34 22.60 -17.58
C LYS A 365 0.43 23.84 -17.18
N ASP A 366 0.71 23.93 -15.89
CA ASP A 366 1.56 24.97 -15.31
C ASP A 366 2.68 24.30 -14.52
N THR A 367 3.79 25.02 -14.31
CA THR A 367 4.96 24.48 -13.60
C THR A 367 5.43 25.41 -12.52
N VAL A 368 5.62 24.87 -11.32
CA VAL A 368 6.07 25.58 -10.13
C VAL A 368 7.40 25.03 -9.63
N THR A 369 8.21 25.89 -8.99
CA THR A 369 9.42 25.45 -8.31
C THR A 369 9.10 25.15 -6.85
N VAL A 370 9.38 23.93 -6.38
CA VAL A 370 9.28 23.55 -4.98
C VAL A 370 10.69 23.51 -4.39
N LYS A 371 10.93 24.33 -3.37
CA LYS A 371 12.20 24.33 -2.62
C LYS A 371 12.00 23.62 -1.30
N ILE A 372 12.80 22.59 -1.08
CA ILE A 372 12.79 21.77 0.13
C ILE A 372 14.07 22.07 0.89
N ALA A 373 13.96 22.61 2.10
CA ALA A 373 15.08 22.70 3.03
C ALA A 373 15.17 21.40 3.83
N VAL A 374 16.38 20.88 4.04
CA VAL A 374 16.59 19.82 5.03
C VAL A 374 16.83 20.49 6.39
N GLU A 375 16.19 19.98 7.44
CA GLU A 375 16.36 20.43 8.82
C GLU A 375 17.29 19.47 9.57
N ASP A 376 18.41 20.06 10.01
CA ASP A 376 19.49 19.52 10.86
C ASP A 376 18.92 18.88 12.14
N THR A 377 19.25 17.62 12.41
CA THR A 377 18.72 16.85 13.56
C THR A 377 19.83 16.06 14.25
N ASP A 378 20.26 16.52 15.44
CA ASP A 378 21.22 15.91 16.40
C ASP A 378 21.45 14.40 16.16
N GLU A 379 22.59 14.00 15.59
CA GLU A 379 22.96 12.61 15.31
C GLU A 379 24.08 12.09 16.24
N PRO A 380 24.11 10.78 16.57
CA PRO A 380 25.15 10.23 17.43
C PRO A 380 26.56 10.25 16.80
N PRO A 381 27.63 10.49 17.59
CA PRO A 381 29.00 10.50 17.09
C PRO A 381 29.41 9.21 16.38
N MET A 382 29.98 9.28 15.17
CA MET A 382 30.38 8.09 14.40
C MET A 382 31.89 7.80 14.49
N PHE A 383 32.27 6.53 14.68
CA PHE A 383 33.68 6.11 14.63
C PHE A 383 34.23 6.07 13.19
N LEU A 384 35.49 6.47 13.00
CA LEU A 384 36.12 6.49 11.67
C LEU A 384 36.39 5.09 11.08
N ALA A 385 36.29 4.04 11.90
CA ALA A 385 36.44 2.65 11.50
C ALA A 385 35.41 1.77 12.23
N PRO A 386 34.88 0.70 11.59
CA PRO A 386 33.88 -0.17 12.20
C PRO A 386 34.45 -1.08 13.30
N SER A 387 35.78 -1.23 13.34
CA SER A 387 36.51 -1.91 14.43
C SER A 387 37.96 -1.43 14.44
N TYR A 388 38.60 -1.58 15.60
CA TYR A 388 40.03 -1.26 15.77
C TYR A 388 40.79 -2.51 16.23
N ILE A 389 42.00 -2.72 15.68
CA ILE A 389 42.92 -3.75 16.14
C ILE A 389 44.18 -3.06 16.64
N HIS A 390 44.60 -3.39 17.86
CA HIS A 390 45.81 -2.88 18.48
C HIS A 390 46.65 -4.03 19.04
N GLU A 391 47.96 -3.83 19.14
CA GLU A 391 48.90 -4.83 19.65
C GLU A 391 49.68 -4.26 20.84
N VAL A 392 49.84 -5.05 21.90
CA VAL A 392 50.55 -4.65 23.13
C VAL A 392 51.36 -5.84 23.65
N GLN A 393 52.61 -5.61 24.08
CA GLN A 393 53.41 -6.65 24.73
C GLN A 393 52.87 -6.96 26.12
N GLU A 394 52.89 -8.22 26.55
CA GLU A 394 52.32 -8.58 27.86
C GLU A 394 53.06 -7.93 29.04
N ASN A 395 54.38 -7.82 28.92
CA ASN A 395 55.26 -7.14 29.87
C ASN A 395 55.13 -5.61 29.86
N ALA A 396 54.17 -5.04 29.11
CA ALA A 396 53.93 -3.61 29.04
C ALA A 396 53.58 -3.04 30.43
N ALA A 397 54.44 -2.14 30.92
CA ALA A 397 54.22 -1.46 32.19
C ALA A 397 52.89 -0.68 32.18
N ALA A 398 52.23 -0.59 33.34
CA ALA A 398 51.00 0.20 33.49
C ALA A 398 51.20 1.65 33.02
N GLY A 399 50.27 2.14 32.21
CA GLY A 399 50.33 3.44 31.54
C GLY A 399 50.87 3.41 30.11
N THR A 400 51.29 2.24 29.60
CA THR A 400 51.73 2.08 28.20
C THR A 400 50.56 2.32 27.24
N VAL A 401 50.79 3.10 26.19
CA VAL A 401 49.78 3.39 25.16
C VAL A 401 49.64 2.18 24.24
N VAL A 402 48.42 1.64 24.15
CA VAL A 402 48.05 0.49 23.30
C VAL A 402 47.66 0.97 21.91
N GLY A 403 46.89 2.06 21.83
CA GLY A 403 46.40 2.60 20.57
C GLY A 403 45.43 3.77 20.79
N ARG A 404 44.67 4.11 19.75
CA ARG A 404 43.75 5.25 19.74
C ARG A 404 42.54 4.93 18.88
N VAL A 405 41.35 5.11 19.44
CA VAL A 405 40.10 5.19 18.66
C VAL A 405 39.78 6.63 18.33
N HIS A 406 39.02 6.86 17.25
CA HIS A 406 38.60 8.21 16.90
C HIS A 406 37.17 8.21 16.34
N ALA A 407 36.31 9.02 16.95
CA ALA A 407 34.99 9.34 16.45
C ALA A 407 34.95 10.81 16.01
N LYS A 408 34.07 11.09 15.06
CA LYS A 408 33.69 12.44 14.62
C LYS A 408 32.16 12.51 14.67
N ASP A 409 31.67 13.63 15.15
CA ASP A 409 30.26 13.97 15.13
C ASP A 409 29.88 14.31 13.69
N PRO A 410 28.84 13.73 13.08
CA PRO A 410 28.45 14.05 11.71
C PRO A 410 28.04 15.53 11.60
N ASP A 411 27.25 16.02 12.56
CA ASP A 411 26.55 17.30 12.62
C ASP A 411 27.36 18.53 12.17
N ALA A 412 26.62 19.56 11.74
CA ALA A 412 27.15 20.83 11.27
C ALA A 412 27.92 21.62 12.33
N ALA A 413 27.69 21.35 13.61
CA ALA A 413 28.48 21.87 14.73
C ALA A 413 29.62 20.90 15.07
N ASN A 414 30.84 21.40 15.31
CA ASN A 414 31.90 20.57 15.87
C ASN A 414 31.59 20.27 17.35
N SER A 415 30.75 19.27 17.59
CA SER A 415 30.35 18.82 18.92
C SER A 415 31.52 18.12 19.61
N PRO A 416 31.82 18.46 20.88
CA PRO A 416 32.95 17.87 21.59
C PRO A 416 32.57 16.48 22.12
N ILE A 417 33.24 15.45 21.60
CA ILE A 417 33.02 14.05 21.93
C ILE A 417 33.79 13.64 23.19
N ARG A 418 33.18 12.76 23.99
CA ARG A 418 33.80 12.11 25.14
C ARG A 418 33.86 10.59 24.97
N TYR A 419 35.04 10.01 25.19
CA TYR A 419 35.28 8.56 25.08
C TYR A 419 35.21 7.82 26.43
N SER A 420 34.73 6.57 26.42
CA SER A 420 34.75 5.66 27.59
C SER A 420 34.75 4.18 27.19
N ILE A 421 35.44 3.33 27.95
CA ILE A 421 35.41 1.86 27.76
C ILE A 421 34.17 1.27 28.45
N ASP A 422 33.50 0.34 27.79
CA ASP A 422 32.42 -0.47 28.35
C ASP A 422 32.97 -1.42 29.43
N ARG A 423 32.51 -1.22 30.67
CA ARG A 423 32.96 -1.96 31.84
C ARG A 423 32.55 -3.43 31.83
N HIS A 424 31.54 -3.81 31.05
CA HIS A 424 31.13 -5.21 30.91
C HIS A 424 32.12 -6.00 30.03
N THR A 425 32.82 -5.31 29.13
CA THR A 425 33.85 -5.92 28.26
C THR A 425 35.26 -5.88 28.84
N ASP A 426 35.54 -4.99 29.80
CA ASP A 426 36.79 -4.94 30.57
C ASP A 426 36.51 -5.05 32.08
N LEU A 427 35.96 -6.21 32.48
CA LEU A 427 35.57 -6.52 33.87
C LEU A 427 36.77 -6.34 34.83
N ASP A 428 37.93 -6.80 34.40
CA ASP A 428 39.17 -6.73 35.16
C ASP A 428 39.86 -5.36 35.10
N ARG A 429 39.43 -4.44 34.25
CA ARG A 429 40.01 -3.10 34.11
C ARG A 429 41.50 -3.19 33.75
N PHE A 430 41.82 -3.96 32.72
CA PHE A 430 43.14 -4.04 32.10
C PHE A 430 43.51 -2.76 31.34
N PHE A 431 42.50 -1.97 30.93
CA PHE A 431 42.69 -0.76 30.15
C PHE A 431 42.01 0.47 30.76
N THR A 432 42.48 1.63 30.32
CA THR A 432 41.85 2.94 30.53
C THR A 432 41.92 3.76 29.25
N ILE A 433 40.91 4.59 29.00
CA ILE A 433 40.87 5.49 27.85
C ILE A 433 40.89 6.94 28.32
N ASN A 434 41.66 7.79 27.64
CA ASN A 434 41.58 9.23 27.86
C ASN A 434 40.28 9.77 27.23
N PRO A 435 39.38 10.39 28.02
CA PRO A 435 38.07 10.83 27.55
C PRO A 435 38.10 11.93 26.49
N GLU A 436 39.19 12.70 26.35
CA GLU A 436 39.27 13.84 25.41
C GLU A 436 39.86 13.46 24.05
N ASP A 437 40.84 12.54 24.01
CA ASP A 437 41.58 12.22 22.79
C ASP A 437 41.41 10.77 22.31
N GLY A 438 40.84 9.87 23.11
CA GLY A 438 40.60 8.47 22.72
C GLY A 438 41.81 7.55 22.79
N PHE A 439 42.95 7.96 23.39
CA PHE A 439 44.09 7.06 23.61
C PHE A 439 43.80 6.01 24.70
N ILE A 440 43.99 4.73 24.35
CA ILE A 440 43.86 3.58 25.24
C ILE A 440 45.22 3.25 25.85
N LYS A 441 45.26 3.00 27.16
CA LYS A 441 46.47 2.68 27.94
C LYS A 441 46.25 1.46 28.83
N THR A 442 47.29 0.69 29.10
CA THR A 442 47.26 -0.38 30.10
C THR A 442 47.14 0.19 31.52
N THR A 443 46.47 -0.54 32.41
CA THR A 443 46.34 -0.21 33.86
C THR A 443 46.87 -1.32 34.76
N LYS A 444 46.76 -2.57 34.30
CA LYS A 444 47.29 -3.77 34.93
C LYS A 444 48.38 -4.38 34.04
N PRO A 445 49.28 -5.25 34.57
CA PRO A 445 50.05 -6.15 33.73
C PRO A 445 49.09 -7.07 32.94
N LEU A 446 49.55 -7.54 31.79
CA LEU A 446 48.86 -8.52 30.96
C LEU A 446 49.63 -9.85 31.04
N ASP A 447 48.95 -10.96 30.82
CA ASP A 447 49.50 -12.31 30.75
C ASP A 447 48.93 -12.95 29.49
N ARG A 448 49.79 -13.23 28.51
CA ARG A 448 49.38 -13.70 27.18
C ARG A 448 49.07 -15.20 27.20
N GLU A 449 49.67 -15.95 28.13
CA GLU A 449 49.38 -17.37 28.39
C GLU A 449 48.02 -17.57 29.07
N GLU A 450 47.53 -16.57 29.82
CA GLU A 450 46.16 -16.51 30.30
C GLU A 450 45.20 -16.05 29.21
N THR A 451 45.46 -14.94 28.51
CA THR A 451 44.56 -14.40 27.46
C THR A 451 45.30 -13.65 26.34
N ALA A 452 45.45 -14.31 25.19
CA ALA A 452 46.12 -13.74 24.02
C ALA A 452 45.34 -12.64 23.27
N TRP A 453 44.02 -12.55 23.47
CA TRP A 453 43.15 -11.54 22.83
C TRP A 453 42.15 -10.97 23.83
N LEU A 454 42.18 -9.66 24.02
CA LEU A 454 41.26 -8.91 24.87
C LEU A 454 40.36 -8.04 24.00
N ASN A 455 39.07 -8.35 23.97
CA ASN A 455 38.08 -7.63 23.17
C ASN A 455 37.31 -6.67 24.08
N ILE A 456 37.53 -5.36 23.89
CA ILE A 456 36.82 -4.31 24.64
C ILE A 456 35.90 -3.52 23.70
N SER A 457 34.76 -3.06 24.22
CA SER A 457 33.92 -2.08 23.53
C SER A 457 34.24 -0.67 24.02
N VAL A 458 34.28 0.29 23.10
CA VAL A 458 34.49 1.70 23.42
C VAL A 458 33.29 2.52 22.95
N PHE A 459 32.74 3.31 23.87
CA PHE A 459 31.70 4.28 23.60
C PHE A 459 32.30 5.66 23.28
N ALA A 460 31.64 6.36 22.35
CA ALA A 460 31.80 7.79 22.10
C ALA A 460 30.43 8.46 22.24
N ALA A 461 30.33 9.48 23.08
CA ALA A 461 29.10 10.22 23.33
C ALA A 461 29.35 11.73 23.34
N GLU A 462 28.34 12.52 23.00
CA GLU A 462 28.41 13.99 23.01
C GLU A 462 28.43 14.50 24.48
N ILE A 463 29.13 15.62 24.75
CA ILE A 463 29.32 16.09 26.14
C ILE A 463 28.02 16.59 26.78
N HIS A 464 27.12 17.18 25.99
CA HIS A 464 25.88 17.80 26.42
C HIS A 464 24.70 16.82 26.30
N ASN A 465 24.70 15.93 25.30
CA ASN A 465 23.71 14.88 25.10
C ASN A 465 24.30 13.47 25.28
N ARG A 466 24.09 12.86 26.45
CA ARG A 466 24.53 11.48 26.75
C ARG A 466 23.61 10.37 26.25
N HIS A 467 22.47 10.72 25.65
CA HIS A 467 21.55 9.73 25.10
C HIS A 467 21.91 9.32 23.67
N GLN A 468 22.87 10.03 23.06
CA GLN A 468 23.42 9.72 21.76
C GLN A 468 24.85 9.22 21.94
N GLU A 469 25.00 7.90 21.90
CA GLU A 469 26.28 7.22 21.99
C GLU A 469 26.44 6.22 20.84
N ALA A 470 27.66 6.10 20.33
CA ALA A 470 28.06 5.00 19.45
C ALA A 470 29.03 4.08 20.17
N LYS A 471 29.00 2.79 19.80
CA LYS A 471 29.83 1.71 20.34
C LYS A 471 30.73 1.17 19.22
N VAL A 472 32.01 0.95 19.50
CA VAL A 472 32.94 0.28 18.57
C VAL A 472 33.71 -0.85 19.27
N PRO A 473 33.83 -2.04 18.64
CA PRO A 473 34.70 -3.10 19.15
C PRO A 473 36.18 -2.80 18.87
N VAL A 474 37.01 -3.01 19.89
CA VAL A 474 38.46 -2.88 19.85
C VAL A 474 39.08 -4.21 20.28
N ALA A 475 39.71 -4.91 19.35
CA ALA A 475 40.43 -6.14 19.62
C ALA A 475 41.90 -5.83 19.94
N ILE A 476 42.32 -6.14 21.16
CA ILE A 476 43.68 -5.94 21.63
C ILE A 476 44.39 -7.29 21.65
N ARG A 477 45.34 -7.46 20.74
CA ARG A 477 46.21 -8.63 20.68
C ARG A 477 47.35 -8.46 21.67
N VAL A 478 47.46 -9.40 22.59
CA VAL A 478 48.61 -9.48 23.49
C VAL A 478 49.76 -10.18 22.74
N LEU A 479 50.91 -9.51 22.66
CA LEU A 479 52.11 -10.01 22.02
C LEU A 479 53.00 -10.71 23.04
N ASP A 480 53.33 -11.94 22.68
CA ASP A 480 54.19 -12.88 23.38
C ASP A 480 55.60 -12.33 23.69
N VAL A 481 56.05 -12.56 24.92
CA VAL A 481 57.39 -12.28 25.44
C VAL A 481 57.89 -13.50 26.20
N ASN A 482 59.11 -13.97 25.91
CA ASN A 482 59.66 -15.19 26.52
C ASN A 482 59.89 -15.03 28.04
N ASP A 483 58.88 -15.33 28.85
CA ASP A 483 58.86 -15.13 30.31
C ASP A 483 58.64 -16.45 31.08
N ASN A 484 58.11 -17.48 30.43
CA ASN A 484 58.13 -18.83 30.96
C ASN A 484 59.49 -19.50 30.71
N ALA A 485 59.68 -20.66 31.34
CA ALA A 485 60.90 -21.44 31.20
C ALA A 485 60.52 -22.89 30.93
N PRO A 486 61.19 -23.58 29.99
CA PRO A 486 60.75 -24.86 29.50
C PRO A 486 60.93 -25.93 30.56
N LYS A 487 59.91 -26.78 30.74
CA LYS A 487 59.86 -27.85 31.74
C LYS A 487 59.69 -29.19 31.04
N PHE A 488 59.89 -30.31 31.73
CA PHE A 488 59.54 -31.62 31.16
C PHE A 488 58.04 -31.67 30.80
N ALA A 489 57.74 -32.08 29.56
CA ALA A 489 56.37 -32.25 29.07
C ALA A 489 55.57 -33.32 29.84
N ALA A 490 56.28 -34.24 30.52
CA ALA A 490 55.70 -35.28 31.36
C ALA A 490 56.64 -35.65 32.52
N PRO A 491 56.14 -36.23 33.63
CA PRO A 491 57.00 -36.84 34.64
C PRO A 491 57.70 -38.09 34.07
N TYR A 492 58.98 -37.95 33.70
CA TYR A 492 59.79 -39.07 33.21
C TYR A 492 60.44 -39.87 34.34
N GLU A 493 60.40 -41.20 34.20
CA GLU A 493 61.25 -42.12 34.95
C GLU A 493 62.13 -42.92 33.98
N GLY A 494 63.43 -42.99 34.27
CA GLY A 494 64.38 -43.85 33.58
C GLY A 494 64.57 -45.17 34.31
N PHE A 495 64.73 -46.27 33.57
CA PHE A 495 64.97 -47.59 34.15
C PHE A 495 66.23 -48.20 33.57
N ILE A 496 67.17 -48.62 34.44
CA ILE A 496 68.43 -49.22 34.02
C ILE A 496 68.64 -50.60 34.64
N CYS A 497 69.05 -51.56 33.80
CA CYS A 497 69.27 -52.93 34.24
C CYS A 497 70.51 -53.07 35.13
N GLU A 498 70.35 -53.79 36.24
CA GLU A 498 71.44 -54.28 37.07
C GLU A 498 72.44 -55.09 36.22
N SER A 499 73.72 -54.76 36.36
CA SER A 499 74.79 -55.22 35.46
C SER A 499 76.14 -55.19 36.15
N ASP A 500 77.06 -56.05 35.70
CA ASP A 500 78.47 -55.99 36.07
C ASP A 500 79.26 -55.04 35.15
N GLN A 501 80.45 -54.61 35.57
CA GLN A 501 81.34 -53.71 34.83
C GLN A 501 81.82 -54.29 33.49
N THR A 502 81.71 -55.61 33.31
CA THR A 502 82.10 -56.34 32.10
C THR A 502 81.05 -56.32 30.98
N LYS A 503 79.81 -55.88 31.25
CA LYS A 503 78.73 -55.82 30.25
C LYS A 503 78.90 -54.60 29.33
N PRO A 504 78.80 -54.72 27.99
CA PRO A 504 78.92 -53.58 27.09
C PRO A 504 77.80 -52.55 27.33
N LEU A 505 78.16 -51.27 27.22
CA LEU A 505 77.20 -50.16 27.29
C LEU A 505 76.21 -50.25 26.11
N SER A 506 74.91 -50.17 26.41
CA SER A 506 73.90 -50.03 25.35
C SER A 506 74.00 -48.65 24.70
N ASN A 507 73.85 -48.61 23.38
CA ASN A 507 73.73 -47.36 22.63
C ASN A 507 72.26 -46.90 22.47
N GLN A 508 71.32 -47.55 23.18
CA GLN A 508 69.94 -47.08 23.32
C GLN A 508 69.82 -46.14 24.53
N PRO A 509 68.96 -45.11 24.46
CA PRO A 509 68.68 -44.25 25.62
C PRO A 509 67.95 -45.04 26.72
N ILE A 510 68.22 -44.69 27.98
CA ILE A 510 67.51 -45.14 29.18
C ILE A 510 66.06 -44.63 29.14
N VAL A 511 65.89 -43.39 28.71
CA VAL A 511 64.62 -42.71 28.48
C VAL A 511 64.87 -41.58 27.48
N THR A 512 63.88 -41.29 26.64
CA THR A 512 63.84 -40.08 25.82
C THR A 512 62.87 -39.11 26.49
N ILE A 513 63.36 -37.92 26.80
CA ILE A 513 62.59 -36.84 27.44
C ILE A 513 62.29 -35.75 26.41
N SER A 514 61.15 -35.08 26.53
CA SER A 514 60.86 -33.83 25.80
C SER A 514 60.52 -32.73 26.79
N ALA A 515 60.58 -31.49 26.31
CA ALA A 515 60.18 -30.33 27.06
C ALA A 515 58.92 -29.70 26.45
N ASP A 516 58.22 -28.94 27.28
CA ASP A 516 57.05 -28.15 26.96
C ASP A 516 57.27 -26.76 27.56
N ASP A 517 56.81 -25.74 26.84
CA ASP A 517 56.88 -24.35 27.25
C ASP A 517 55.56 -23.66 26.92
N LYS A 518 55.23 -22.61 27.66
CA LYS A 518 53.92 -21.95 27.53
C LYS A 518 53.91 -20.83 26.49
N ASP A 519 55.07 -20.19 26.28
CA ASP A 519 55.27 -19.09 25.34
C ASP A 519 54.99 -19.51 23.88
N ASP A 520 54.76 -18.54 22.97
CA ASP A 520 54.24 -18.81 21.64
C ASP A 520 55.24 -19.58 20.79
N THR A 521 54.77 -20.65 20.16
CA THR A 521 55.50 -21.39 19.12
C THR A 521 55.99 -20.53 17.94
N ALA A 522 55.42 -19.33 17.73
CA ALA A 522 55.94 -18.34 16.78
C ALA A 522 57.33 -17.81 17.15
N ASN A 523 57.65 -17.72 18.45
CA ASN A 523 58.98 -17.49 18.99
C ASN A 523 59.70 -18.81 19.34
N GLY A 524 58.92 -19.87 19.61
CA GLY A 524 59.25 -21.26 19.95
C GLY A 524 60.63 -21.76 19.51
N PRO A 525 61.66 -21.58 20.34
CA PRO A 525 63.02 -21.96 19.99
C PRO A 525 63.24 -23.46 20.21
N ARG A 526 64.29 -24.00 19.57
CA ARG A 526 64.77 -25.35 19.89
C ARG A 526 65.23 -25.42 21.35
N PHE A 527 64.66 -26.33 22.12
CA PHE A 527 65.10 -26.59 23.49
C PHE A 527 66.51 -27.20 23.51
N ILE A 528 67.36 -26.71 24.42
CA ILE A 528 68.73 -27.19 24.63
C ILE A 528 68.78 -27.95 25.96
N PHE A 529 68.92 -29.27 25.88
CA PHE A 529 69.05 -30.15 27.03
C PHE A 529 70.53 -30.34 27.40
N SER A 530 70.89 -30.06 28.66
CA SER A 530 72.25 -30.17 29.16
C SER A 530 72.30 -30.66 30.61
N LEU A 531 73.50 -31.01 31.09
CA LEU A 531 73.74 -31.26 32.51
C LEU A 531 74.21 -29.95 33.18
N PRO A 532 73.79 -29.65 34.42
CA PRO A 532 74.25 -28.49 35.17
C PRO A 532 75.79 -28.38 35.22
N PRO A 533 76.37 -27.16 35.23
CA PRO A 533 77.81 -26.93 35.23
C PRO A 533 78.61 -27.79 36.24
N GLU A 534 78.04 -28.00 37.41
CA GLU A 534 78.61 -28.76 38.54
C GLU A 534 78.77 -30.26 38.22
N ILE A 535 77.95 -30.78 37.29
CA ILE A 535 77.90 -32.20 36.94
C ILE A 535 78.03 -32.48 35.42
N ILE A 536 78.56 -31.56 34.62
CA ILE A 536 78.87 -31.78 33.18
C ILE A 536 79.69 -33.07 32.97
N HIS A 537 80.56 -33.41 33.92
CA HIS A 537 81.37 -34.63 33.91
C HIS A 537 80.81 -35.76 34.79
N ASN A 538 79.48 -35.84 34.98
CA ASN A 538 78.81 -36.92 35.72
C ASN A 538 79.36 -38.31 35.28
N PRO A 539 79.87 -39.15 36.19
CA PRO A 539 80.52 -40.41 35.83
C PRO A 539 79.52 -41.54 35.50
N ASN A 540 78.23 -41.33 35.78
CA ASN A 540 77.19 -42.36 35.67
C ASN A 540 76.36 -42.18 34.41
N PHE A 541 75.96 -40.94 34.09
CA PHE A 541 75.00 -40.62 33.02
C PHE A 541 75.45 -39.45 32.14
N THR A 542 74.90 -39.36 30.94
CA THR A 542 75.07 -38.23 30.01
C THR A 542 73.75 -37.97 29.29
N VAL A 543 73.45 -36.70 29.02
CA VAL A 543 72.29 -36.29 28.22
C VAL A 543 72.79 -35.96 26.82
N ARG A 544 72.07 -36.40 25.79
CA ARG A 544 72.31 -36.02 24.39
C ARG A 544 71.03 -35.42 23.82
N ASP A 545 71.08 -34.14 23.48
CA ASP A 545 70.05 -33.46 22.69
C ASP A 545 69.97 -34.09 21.29
N ASN A 546 68.78 -34.54 20.90
CA ASN A 546 68.49 -35.19 19.61
C ASN A 546 68.22 -34.16 18.49
N ARG A 547 68.10 -32.87 18.83
CA ARG A 547 67.83 -31.71 17.96
C ARG A 547 66.41 -31.62 17.39
N ASP A 548 65.48 -32.38 17.96
CA ASP A 548 64.06 -32.48 17.61
C ASP A 548 63.14 -32.13 18.80
N ASN A 549 63.62 -31.24 19.69
CA ASN A 549 63.03 -30.92 20.99
C ASN A 549 62.91 -32.12 21.97
N THR A 550 63.62 -33.22 21.69
CA THR A 550 63.83 -34.33 22.63
C THR A 550 65.31 -34.52 22.99
N ALA A 551 65.57 -35.19 24.11
CA ALA A 551 66.90 -35.65 24.48
C ALA A 551 66.90 -37.10 24.96
N GLY A 552 67.89 -37.87 24.54
CA GLY A 552 68.15 -39.20 25.09
C GLY A 552 69.08 -39.12 26.30
N VAL A 553 68.73 -39.81 27.38
CA VAL A 553 69.60 -39.98 28.55
C VAL A 553 70.30 -41.34 28.47
N TYR A 554 71.63 -41.35 28.58
CA TYR A 554 72.46 -42.55 28.36
C TYR A 554 73.37 -42.85 29.57
N ALA A 555 73.65 -44.13 29.79
CA ALA A 555 74.66 -44.56 30.76
C ALA A 555 76.09 -44.31 30.24
N ARG A 556 77.00 -43.85 31.11
CA ARG A 556 78.43 -43.69 30.82
C ARG A 556 79.31 -44.81 31.37
N ARG A 557 78.81 -45.61 32.32
CA ARG A 557 79.52 -46.74 32.94
C ARG A 557 78.60 -47.96 33.05
N GLY A 558 79.18 -49.18 33.08
CA GLY A 558 78.50 -50.38 33.54
C GLY A 558 78.60 -50.53 35.07
N GLY A 559 78.13 -51.65 35.63
CA GLY A 559 78.30 -51.94 37.05
C GLY A 559 77.24 -51.34 37.98
N PHE A 560 76.05 -50.99 37.47
CA PHE A 560 74.93 -50.54 38.29
C PHE A 560 74.36 -51.72 39.09
N SER A 561 74.23 -51.57 40.41
CA SER A 561 73.65 -52.60 41.28
C SER A 561 72.79 -51.98 42.37
N ARG A 562 71.61 -52.57 42.56
CA ARG A 562 70.60 -52.15 43.55
C ARG A 562 71.13 -52.20 44.98
N GLN A 563 72.07 -53.10 45.27
CA GLN A 563 72.69 -53.22 46.59
C GLN A 563 73.65 -52.06 46.93
N LYS A 564 74.14 -51.33 45.92
CA LYS A 564 75.04 -50.18 46.12
C LYS A 564 74.28 -48.85 46.06
N GLN A 565 73.39 -48.73 45.07
CA GLN A 565 72.51 -47.59 44.87
C GLN A 565 71.41 -48.00 43.89
N ASP A 566 70.17 -48.00 44.37
CA ASP A 566 68.95 -48.34 43.64
C ASP A 566 68.33 -47.13 42.92
N LEU A 567 68.50 -45.93 43.49
CA LEU A 567 67.95 -44.67 42.97
C LEU A 567 69.05 -43.66 42.60
N TYR A 568 68.94 -43.09 41.41
CA TYR A 568 69.73 -41.96 40.95
C TYR A 568 68.82 -40.78 40.59
N LEU A 569 69.18 -39.59 41.08
CA LEU A 569 68.53 -38.34 40.71
C LEU A 569 69.49 -37.57 39.79
N LEU A 570 69.05 -37.31 38.55
CA LEU A 570 69.84 -36.63 37.54
C LEU A 570 69.19 -35.27 37.21
N PRO A 571 69.71 -34.15 37.73
CA PRO A 571 69.24 -32.84 37.29
C PRO A 571 69.67 -32.59 35.84
N ILE A 572 68.75 -32.11 35.03
CA ILE A 572 68.89 -31.78 33.61
C ILE A 572 68.44 -30.33 33.46
N VAL A 573 69.30 -29.49 32.90
CA VAL A 573 68.96 -28.10 32.56
C VAL A 573 68.33 -28.11 31.17
N ILE A 574 67.16 -27.49 31.06
CA ILE A 574 66.47 -27.22 29.82
C ILE A 574 66.53 -25.72 29.62
N SER A 575 67.09 -25.27 28.49
CA SER A 575 67.07 -23.86 28.08
C SER A 575 66.21 -23.74 26.83
N ASP A 576 65.42 -22.68 26.75
CA ASP A 576 64.92 -22.21 25.47
C ASP A 576 66.05 -21.47 24.71
N GLY A 577 65.68 -20.86 23.59
CA GLY A 577 66.51 -19.93 22.80
C GLY A 577 65.81 -18.61 22.55
N GLY A 578 64.95 -18.18 23.49
CA GLY A 578 64.26 -16.90 23.47
C GLY A 578 65.22 -15.73 23.72
N ILE A 579 64.68 -14.52 23.77
CA ILE A 579 65.46 -13.30 24.01
C ILE A 579 64.76 -12.44 25.07
N PRO A 580 65.23 -12.42 26.34
CA PRO A 580 66.33 -13.22 26.88
C PRO A 580 65.96 -14.73 26.98
N PRO A 581 66.94 -15.64 26.92
CA PRO A 581 66.65 -17.06 27.05
C PRO A 581 66.39 -17.43 28.51
N MET A 582 65.31 -18.17 28.77
CA MET A 582 65.00 -18.73 30.08
C MET A 582 65.48 -20.19 30.17
N SER A 583 65.67 -20.66 31.40
CA SER A 583 66.06 -22.04 31.64
C SER A 583 65.55 -22.55 32.98
N SER A 584 65.23 -23.84 33.02
CA SER A 584 64.80 -24.53 34.24
C SER A 584 65.63 -25.80 34.46
N THR A 585 65.61 -26.32 35.70
CA THR A 585 66.33 -27.56 36.05
C THR A 585 65.35 -28.61 36.54
N ASN A 586 65.10 -29.62 35.72
CA ASN A 586 64.21 -30.73 36.04
C ASN A 586 65.03 -31.95 36.47
N THR A 587 64.58 -32.66 37.50
CA THR A 587 65.27 -33.86 38.00
C THR A 587 64.65 -35.11 37.41
N LEU A 588 65.41 -35.82 36.57
CA LEU A 588 65.05 -37.15 36.10
C LEU A 588 65.37 -38.19 37.17
N THR A 589 64.39 -39.02 37.51
CA THR A 589 64.56 -40.16 38.41
C THR A 589 64.98 -41.39 37.61
N ILE A 590 66.11 -42.00 37.92
CA ILE A 590 66.61 -43.22 37.27
C ILE A 590 66.69 -44.35 38.32
N LYS A 591 65.89 -45.41 38.12
CA LYS A 591 65.82 -46.59 39.01
C LYS A 591 66.65 -47.73 38.43
N VAL A 592 67.45 -48.39 39.27
CA VAL A 592 68.15 -49.63 38.92
C VAL A 592 67.22 -50.81 39.16
N CYS A 593 67.03 -51.67 38.16
CA CYS A 593 66.09 -52.80 38.24
C CYS A 593 66.75 -54.11 37.84
N GLY A 594 66.27 -55.22 38.39
CA GLY A 594 66.59 -56.55 37.87
C GLY A 594 65.94 -56.74 36.50
N CYS A 595 66.68 -57.29 35.54
CA CYS A 595 66.22 -57.57 34.19
C CYS A 595 66.47 -59.02 33.78
N ASP A 596 65.78 -59.48 32.75
CA ASP A 596 65.98 -60.79 32.16
C ASP A 596 67.21 -60.84 31.22
N VAL A 597 67.41 -62.00 30.59
CA VAL A 597 68.56 -62.25 29.70
C VAL A 597 68.47 -61.46 28.37
N HIS A 598 67.28 -60.97 28.02
CA HIS A 598 67.02 -60.16 26.82
C HIS A 598 67.01 -58.65 27.11
N GLY A 599 67.06 -58.25 28.38
CA GLY A 599 67.08 -56.86 28.84
C GLY A 599 65.71 -56.29 29.23
N ALA A 600 64.67 -57.11 29.30
CA ALA A 600 63.35 -56.69 29.79
C ALA A 600 63.34 -56.56 31.32
N LEU A 601 62.63 -55.56 31.83
CA LEU A 601 62.53 -55.27 33.27
C LEU A 601 61.71 -56.34 33.99
N LEU A 602 62.26 -56.92 35.07
CA LEU A 602 61.60 -57.93 35.90
C LEU A 602 61.10 -57.36 37.24
N SER A 603 61.95 -56.62 37.96
CA SER A 603 61.57 -56.01 39.24
C SER A 603 62.56 -54.92 39.65
N CYS A 604 62.03 -53.75 40.03
CA CYS A 604 62.81 -52.64 40.56
C CYS A 604 62.93 -52.65 42.09
N ASN A 605 62.17 -53.50 42.80
CA ASN A 605 62.19 -53.55 44.26
C ASN A 605 63.39 -54.38 44.75
N ALA A 606 64.14 -53.86 45.71
CA ALA A 606 65.32 -54.54 46.27
C ALA A 606 64.97 -55.81 47.09
N GLU A 607 63.76 -55.91 47.63
CA GLU A 607 63.33 -56.97 48.54
C GLU A 607 63.03 -58.32 47.87
N ALA A 608 63.02 -58.39 46.53
CA ALA A 608 62.50 -59.54 45.79
C ALA A 608 63.46 -60.74 45.62
N TYR A 609 64.65 -60.75 46.25
CA TYR A 609 65.69 -61.77 46.01
C TYR A 609 65.82 -62.86 47.09
N ILE A 610 64.88 -62.96 48.03
CA ILE A 610 64.74 -64.13 48.92
C ILE A 610 63.27 -64.56 48.95
N LEU A 611 62.92 -65.54 48.12
CA LEU A 611 61.62 -66.20 48.16
C LEU A 611 61.71 -67.47 49.01
N ASN A 612 60.89 -67.52 50.06
CA ASN A 612 60.01 -68.67 50.26
C ASN A 612 58.59 -68.10 50.34
N ALA A 613 57.62 -68.77 49.73
CA ALA A 613 56.23 -68.32 49.71
C ALA A 613 55.64 -68.35 51.13
N GLY A 614 55.61 -67.20 51.78
CA GLY A 614 54.98 -66.95 53.07
C GLY A 614 54.51 -65.50 53.09
N LEU A 615 53.32 -65.25 53.64
CA LEU A 615 52.81 -63.89 53.77
C LEU A 615 53.81 -63.05 54.56
N SER A 616 54.15 -61.88 54.03
CA SER A 616 54.95 -60.86 54.73
C SER A 616 54.37 -60.63 56.13
N THR A 617 55.23 -60.43 57.13
CA THR A 617 54.82 -60.08 58.49
C THR A 617 53.91 -58.85 58.52
N GLY A 618 54.11 -57.90 57.59
CA GLY A 618 53.20 -56.77 57.38
C GLY A 618 51.80 -57.18 56.90
N ALA A 619 51.68 -58.17 56.03
CA ALA A 619 50.39 -58.73 55.61
C ALA A 619 49.71 -59.52 56.74
N LEU A 620 50.49 -60.22 57.57
CA LEU A 620 49.97 -60.94 58.74
C LEU A 620 49.47 -59.97 59.83
N ILE A 621 50.18 -58.86 60.05
CA ILE A 621 49.74 -57.76 60.91
C ILE A 621 48.52 -57.05 60.32
N ALA A 622 48.47 -56.81 59.01
CA ALA A 622 47.30 -56.21 58.35
C ALA A 622 46.07 -57.12 58.45
N ILE A 623 46.21 -58.44 58.27
CA ILE A 623 45.12 -59.40 58.45
C ILE A 623 44.67 -59.45 59.91
N LEU A 624 45.60 -59.45 60.89
CA LEU A 624 45.25 -59.35 62.31
C LEU A 624 44.53 -58.03 62.62
N ALA A 625 44.99 -56.91 62.08
CA ALA A 625 44.34 -55.60 62.24
C ALA A 625 42.94 -55.59 61.62
N CYS A 626 42.76 -56.14 60.40
CA CYS A 626 41.45 -56.27 59.77
C CYS A 626 40.52 -57.22 60.55
N ILE A 627 41.03 -58.32 61.11
CA ILE A 627 40.24 -59.21 61.98
C ILE A 627 39.84 -58.51 63.28
N VAL A 628 40.74 -57.74 63.90
CA VAL A 628 40.44 -56.95 65.10
C VAL A 628 39.44 -55.84 64.80
N ILE A 629 39.58 -55.12 63.67
CA ILE A 629 38.64 -54.10 63.22
C ILE A 629 37.27 -54.72 62.90
N LEU A 630 37.22 -55.88 62.24
CA LEU A 630 35.97 -56.61 62.01
C LEU A 630 35.34 -57.10 63.31
N LEU A 631 36.13 -57.58 64.28
CA LEU A 631 35.61 -57.95 65.61
C LEU A 631 35.08 -56.73 66.36
N VAL A 632 35.75 -55.57 66.28
CA VAL A 632 35.23 -54.32 66.84
C VAL A 632 33.93 -53.92 66.16
N ILE A 633 33.85 -53.93 64.83
CA ILE A 633 32.62 -53.64 64.07
C ILE A 633 31.50 -54.62 64.40
N VAL A 634 31.78 -55.92 64.51
CA VAL A 634 30.79 -56.95 64.89
C VAL A 634 30.33 -56.76 66.35
N VAL A 635 31.22 -56.44 67.28
CA VAL A 635 30.85 -56.10 68.67
C VAL A 635 29.98 -54.84 68.70
N LEU A 636 30.33 -53.81 67.93
CA LEU A 636 29.56 -52.56 67.81
C LEU A 636 28.18 -52.80 67.18
N PHE A 637 28.09 -53.68 66.17
CA PHE A 637 26.83 -54.09 65.56
C PHE A 637 25.98 -54.97 66.50
N VAL A 638 26.61 -55.79 67.34
CA VAL A 638 25.93 -56.60 68.36
C VAL A 638 25.46 -55.75 69.55
N THR A 639 26.21 -54.73 69.99
CA THR A 639 25.75 -53.80 71.03
C THR A 639 24.61 -52.92 70.52
N LEU A 640 24.70 -52.40 69.30
CA LEU A 640 23.61 -51.65 68.64
C LEU A 640 22.35 -52.52 68.45
N ARG A 641 22.48 -53.77 67.96
CA ARG A 641 21.33 -54.71 67.84
C ARG A 641 20.76 -55.18 69.18
N ARG A 642 21.48 -55.06 70.29
CA ARG A 642 21.01 -55.47 71.62
C ARG A 642 20.31 -54.34 72.39
N GLN A 643 20.34 -53.10 71.90
CA GLN A 643 19.68 -51.94 72.52
C GLN A 643 18.29 -51.60 71.98
N LYS A 644 17.81 -52.23 70.90
CA LYS A 644 16.43 -52.04 70.42
C LYS A 644 15.63 -53.35 70.39
N LYS A 645 15.12 -53.72 71.57
CA LYS A 645 13.78 -54.31 71.71
C LYS A 645 12.91 -53.30 72.44
N GLU A 646 11.88 -52.86 71.74
CA GLU A 646 10.77 -51.95 72.09
C GLU A 646 9.95 -52.41 73.33
N PRO A 647 9.04 -51.59 73.94
CA PRO A 647 8.11 -50.70 73.20
C PRO A 647 7.58 -49.39 73.88
N LEU A 648 6.63 -48.73 73.18
CA LEU A 648 5.69 -47.65 73.60
C LEU A 648 6.34 -46.24 73.72
N ILE A 649 5.77 -45.10 73.29
CA ILE A 649 4.46 -44.65 72.72
C ILE A 649 4.69 -43.19 72.17
N VAL A 650 4.01 -42.58 71.18
CA VAL A 650 3.19 -43.00 70.01
C VAL A 650 2.89 -41.76 69.10
N PHE A 651 2.27 -41.95 67.92
CA PHE A 651 1.77 -40.99 66.90
C PHE A 651 2.75 -40.34 65.90
N GLU A 652 2.54 -40.74 64.63
CA GLU A 652 2.73 -40.07 63.33
C GLU A 652 1.86 -38.78 63.24
N GLU A 653 1.98 -37.83 62.29
CA GLU A 653 2.80 -37.66 61.06
C GLU A 653 2.83 -36.15 60.68
N GLU A 654 3.73 -35.75 59.75
CA GLU A 654 3.71 -34.56 58.86
C GLU A 654 3.43 -33.15 59.47
N ASP A 655 4.17 -32.08 59.12
CA ASP A 655 4.20 -31.47 57.78
C ASP A 655 5.36 -30.43 57.65
N VAL A 656 5.68 -30.00 56.42
CA VAL A 656 6.86 -29.20 56.04
C VAL A 656 6.52 -27.71 55.87
N ARG A 657 7.30 -26.81 56.50
CA ARG A 657 7.40 -25.35 56.20
C ARG A 657 8.86 -24.92 56.44
N GLU A 658 9.54 -24.27 55.48
CA GLU A 658 9.57 -22.81 55.25
C GLU A 658 9.99 -21.99 56.51
N ASN A 659 10.73 -20.87 56.47
CA ASN A 659 10.99 -19.94 55.35
C ASN A 659 12.21 -19.00 55.66
N ILE A 660 12.60 -18.24 54.62
CA ILE A 660 13.24 -16.89 54.58
C ILE A 660 14.73 -16.80 54.24
N ILE A 661 15.02 -16.10 53.12
CA ILE A 661 15.90 -14.92 52.99
C ILE A 661 15.41 -14.09 51.76
N THR A 662 15.75 -12.80 51.72
CA THR A 662 15.05 -11.70 51.01
C THR A 662 15.58 -11.34 49.62
N TYR A 663 14.76 -10.59 48.86
CA TYR A 663 15.11 -9.84 47.64
C TYR A 663 15.87 -8.54 47.96
N ASP A 664 16.59 -8.02 46.96
CA ASP A 664 16.66 -6.60 46.58
C ASP A 664 16.87 -6.50 45.04
N ASP A 665 16.52 -5.34 44.45
CA ASP A 665 16.30 -5.07 43.01
C ASP A 665 17.56 -4.66 42.19
N GLU A 666 17.34 -4.35 40.90
CA GLU A 666 18.24 -3.84 39.83
C GLU A 666 18.92 -4.94 38.96
N GLY A 667 18.80 -4.98 37.62
CA GLY A 667 17.92 -4.25 36.68
C GLY A 667 18.46 -4.25 35.22
N GLY A 668 17.57 -4.36 34.21
CA GLY A 668 17.81 -3.96 32.81
C GLY A 668 18.67 -4.87 31.88
N GLY A 669 18.52 -4.63 30.56
CA GLY A 669 19.36 -5.15 29.46
C GLY A 669 19.10 -6.62 29.07
N GLU A 670 18.64 -7.00 27.87
CA GLU A 670 19.17 -6.80 26.50
C GLU A 670 20.26 -7.80 26.06
N GLU A 671 19.99 -8.35 24.85
CA GLU A 671 20.92 -8.80 23.80
C GLU A 671 21.78 -10.09 23.90
N ASP A 672 22.09 -10.54 22.68
CA ASP A 672 23.19 -11.38 22.18
C ASP A 672 23.24 -12.91 22.33
N THR A 673 22.62 -13.56 21.34
CA THR A 673 23.27 -14.23 20.18
C THR A 673 24.58 -15.06 20.33
N GLU A 674 24.57 -16.19 19.59
CA GLU A 674 25.69 -16.88 18.94
C GLU A 674 26.80 -17.64 19.72
N ALA A 675 26.95 -18.94 19.40
CA ALA A 675 28.20 -19.52 18.87
C ALA A 675 28.03 -20.94 18.26
N PHE A 676 28.40 -21.05 16.98
CA PHE A 676 29.14 -22.12 16.24
C PHE A 676 29.77 -23.29 17.05
N ASP A 677 30.09 -24.47 16.52
CA ASP A 677 29.92 -25.20 15.23
C ASP A 677 30.41 -26.66 15.48
N ILE A 678 30.18 -27.59 14.55
CA ILE A 678 31.17 -28.54 14.01
C ILE A 678 30.48 -29.55 13.09
N ALA A 679 30.69 -29.36 11.79
CA ALA A 679 30.64 -30.47 10.84
C ALA A 679 32.03 -31.12 10.75
N THR A 680 32.16 -32.41 11.09
CA THR A 680 33.10 -33.33 10.43
C THR A 680 32.93 -34.77 10.91
N LEU A 681 32.54 -35.67 10.00
CA LEU A 681 33.16 -36.99 9.88
C LEU A 681 32.78 -37.61 8.53
N GLN A 682 33.77 -37.80 7.67
CA GLN A 682 33.64 -38.56 6.43
C GLN A 682 33.69 -40.07 6.74
N ASN A 683 33.01 -40.89 5.93
CA ASN A 683 33.71 -41.97 5.23
C ASN A 683 32.99 -42.35 3.91
N PRO A 684 33.70 -42.73 2.83
CA PRO A 684 33.12 -43.00 1.52
C PRO A 684 32.97 -44.51 1.19
N ASP A 685 32.54 -44.79 -0.06
CA ASP A 685 32.69 -46.01 -0.88
C ASP A 685 31.42 -46.80 -1.26
N GLY A 686 31.35 -47.22 -2.54
CA GLY A 686 30.41 -48.27 -3.04
C GLY A 686 29.20 -47.80 -3.87
N ILE A 687 29.38 -47.12 -5.01
CA ILE A 687 29.52 -47.71 -6.37
C ILE A 687 28.21 -48.29 -7.00
N ASN A 688 27.69 -47.52 -7.96
CA ASN A 688 26.93 -47.87 -9.19
C ASN A 688 25.50 -48.47 -9.14
N GLY A 689 24.54 -47.66 -9.65
CA GLY A 689 23.14 -48.03 -9.92
C GLY A 689 22.39 -47.13 -10.92
N PHE A 690 23.05 -46.73 -12.02
CA PHE A 690 22.50 -46.24 -13.32
C PHE A 690 21.02 -46.66 -13.64
N ILE A 691 20.11 -45.93 -14.32
CA ILE A 691 20.16 -44.94 -15.44
C ILE A 691 18.93 -43.91 -15.37
N PRO A 692 18.42 -43.12 -16.38
CA PRO A 692 18.46 -41.64 -16.32
C PRO A 692 17.19 -40.82 -16.78
N ARG A 693 17.39 -39.48 -16.96
CA ARG A 693 16.65 -38.53 -17.87
C ARG A 693 15.23 -38.09 -17.43
N LYS A 694 14.68 -36.91 -17.80
CA LYS A 694 15.17 -35.76 -18.61
C LYS A 694 14.46 -34.42 -18.29
N ASP A 695 15.10 -33.34 -18.74
CA ASP A 695 14.79 -31.89 -18.84
C ASP A 695 13.35 -31.40 -19.18
N ILE A 696 13.14 -30.07 -18.94
CA ILE A 696 12.25 -29.06 -19.60
C ILE A 696 10.96 -28.57 -18.88
N LYS A 697 10.88 -27.25 -18.62
CA LYS A 697 9.68 -26.43 -18.30
C LYS A 697 8.87 -26.12 -19.58
N PRO A 698 7.53 -25.86 -19.58
CA PRO A 698 7.04 -24.45 -19.46
C PRO A 698 5.59 -24.20 -18.92
N GLU A 699 5.43 -23.02 -18.30
CA GLU A 699 4.37 -21.97 -18.41
C GLU A 699 2.83 -22.14 -18.62
N TYR A 700 2.12 -21.15 -18.01
CA TYR A 700 0.85 -20.44 -18.30
C TYR A 700 -0.59 -21.02 -18.09
N GLN A 701 -1.27 -20.36 -17.13
CA GLN A 701 -2.69 -19.92 -16.99
C GLN A 701 -3.85 -20.49 -17.85
N TYR A 702 -5.02 -20.73 -17.22
CA TYR A 702 -6.34 -20.24 -17.68
C TYR A 702 -7.42 -20.17 -16.56
N MET A 703 -8.56 -19.55 -16.88
CA MET A 703 -9.61 -18.94 -16.01
C MET A 703 -10.63 -19.89 -15.29
N PRO A 704 -11.44 -19.37 -14.33
CA PRO A 704 -12.31 -20.17 -13.45
C PRO A 704 -13.73 -20.43 -14.00
N ARG A 705 -14.39 -21.52 -13.55
CA ARG A 705 -15.85 -21.79 -13.72
C ARG A 705 -16.36 -22.94 -12.79
N PRO A 706 -17.69 -23.17 -12.66
CA PRO A 706 -18.47 -22.72 -11.50
C PRO A 706 -18.91 -23.87 -10.56
N GLY A 707 -19.48 -23.50 -9.41
CA GLY A 707 -19.71 -24.41 -8.28
C GLY A 707 -20.75 -25.52 -8.46
N LEU A 708 -20.54 -26.60 -7.69
CA LEU A 708 -21.54 -27.61 -7.34
C LEU A 708 -21.68 -27.69 -5.79
N ARG A 709 -22.80 -28.25 -5.33
CA ARG A 709 -23.28 -28.21 -3.94
C ARG A 709 -22.43 -29.08 -2.98
N PRO A 710 -22.46 -28.79 -1.66
CA PRO A 710 -21.72 -29.59 -0.66
C PRO A 710 -22.30 -31.00 -0.50
N ALA A 711 -21.43 -31.97 -0.20
CA ALA A 711 -21.82 -33.23 0.40
C ALA A 711 -21.97 -33.04 1.93
N PRO A 712 -22.90 -33.75 2.59
CA PRO A 712 -23.04 -33.69 4.04
C PRO A 712 -21.84 -34.38 4.72
N ASN A 713 -21.35 -33.78 5.81
CA ASN A 713 -20.19 -34.16 6.65
C ASN A 713 -18.87 -33.41 6.34
N SER A 714 -18.93 -32.09 6.26
CA SER A 714 -17.81 -31.25 6.71
C SER A 714 -17.78 -31.27 8.24
N VAL A 715 -16.64 -31.64 8.85
CA VAL A 715 -16.44 -31.50 10.30
C VAL A 715 -16.48 -30.01 10.64
N ASP A 716 -17.24 -29.64 11.67
CA ASP A 716 -17.35 -28.25 12.10
C ASP A 716 -16.11 -27.83 12.89
N VAL A 717 -15.78 -26.53 12.88
CA VAL A 717 -14.68 -25.98 13.68
C VAL A 717 -14.93 -26.25 15.16
N ASP A 718 -16.18 -26.10 15.60
CA ASP A 718 -16.60 -26.37 16.98
C ASP A 718 -16.38 -27.85 17.37
N ASP A 719 -16.61 -28.79 16.46
CA ASP A 719 -16.44 -30.24 16.71
C ASP A 719 -14.95 -30.61 16.79
N PHE A 720 -14.10 -29.97 15.96
CA PHE A 720 -12.64 -30.07 16.04
C PHE A 720 -12.09 -29.50 17.36
N ILE A 721 -12.54 -28.30 17.76
CA ILE A 721 -12.11 -27.65 19.02
C ILE A 721 -12.53 -28.49 20.22
N ASN A 722 -13.79 -28.90 20.30
CA ASN A 722 -14.29 -29.71 21.42
C ASN A 722 -13.56 -31.06 21.54
N THR A 723 -13.25 -31.71 20.40
CA THR A 723 -12.45 -32.95 20.41
C THR A 723 -11.04 -32.72 20.96
N ARG A 724 -10.36 -31.63 20.59
CA ARG A 724 -9.00 -31.33 21.05
C ARG A 724 -8.93 -30.91 22.52
N ILE A 725 -9.91 -30.14 23.00
CA ILE A 725 -10.04 -29.84 24.44
C ILE A 725 -10.20 -31.15 25.21
N GLN A 726 -11.08 -32.05 24.74
CA GLN A 726 -11.35 -33.32 25.42
C GLN A 726 -10.16 -34.30 25.36
N GLU A 727 -9.32 -34.25 24.33
CA GLU A 727 -8.05 -35.00 24.30
C GLU A 727 -7.01 -34.41 25.27
N ALA A 728 -6.89 -33.09 25.36
CA ALA A 728 -5.96 -32.42 26.28
C ALA A 728 -6.35 -32.62 27.76
N ASP A 729 -7.64 -32.49 28.10
CA ASP A 729 -8.17 -32.73 29.45
C ASP A 729 -7.96 -34.18 29.95
N ASN A 730 -7.77 -35.13 29.02
CA ASN A 730 -7.56 -36.55 29.34
C ASN A 730 -6.09 -37.00 29.20
N ASP A 731 -5.13 -36.11 28.90
CA ASP A 731 -3.71 -36.45 28.86
C ASP A 731 -3.08 -36.41 30.27
N PRO A 732 -2.70 -37.56 30.86
CA PRO A 732 -2.09 -37.62 32.19
C PRO A 732 -0.66 -37.08 32.24
N THR A 733 -0.10 -36.63 31.11
CA THR A 733 1.23 -36.00 31.01
C THR A 733 1.18 -34.48 30.81
N ALA A 734 -0.01 -33.90 30.69
CA ALA A 734 -0.18 -32.44 30.59
C ALA A 734 0.26 -31.74 31.90
N PRO A 735 1.06 -30.66 31.82
CA PRO A 735 1.50 -29.93 33.01
C PRO A 735 0.35 -29.13 33.67
N PRO A 736 0.38 -28.91 34.99
CA PRO A 736 -0.76 -28.36 35.75
C PRO A 736 -0.97 -26.83 35.62
N TYR A 737 -0.35 -26.16 34.64
CA TYR A 737 -0.43 -24.70 34.45
C TYR A 737 -0.57 -24.36 32.96
N ASP A 738 -1.33 -23.31 32.65
CA ASP A 738 -1.72 -22.90 31.28
C ASP A 738 -0.52 -22.71 30.33
N SER A 739 -0.24 -23.72 29.52
CA SER A 739 0.63 -23.63 28.34
C SER A 739 -0.24 -23.48 27.08
N ILE A 740 -0.05 -22.40 26.32
CA ILE A 740 -0.77 -22.17 25.07
C ILE A 740 -0.43 -23.28 24.05
N GLN A 741 -1.41 -24.11 23.71
CA GLN A 741 -1.29 -25.13 22.66
C GLN A 741 -1.87 -24.60 21.34
N ILE A 742 -1.07 -24.64 20.28
CA ILE A 742 -1.44 -24.09 18.96
C ILE A 742 -1.82 -25.25 18.02
N TYR A 743 -3.04 -25.21 17.49
CA TYR A 743 -3.58 -26.21 16.57
C TYR A 743 -3.86 -25.61 15.20
N GLY A 744 -3.29 -26.19 14.14
CA GLY A 744 -3.58 -25.81 12.75
C GLY A 744 -4.86 -26.48 12.24
N TYR A 745 -5.80 -25.70 11.71
CA TYR A 745 -7.05 -26.19 11.10
C TYR A 745 -7.24 -25.62 9.68
N GLU A 746 -7.05 -26.46 8.65
CA GLU A 746 -7.34 -26.10 7.26
C GLU A 746 -8.78 -26.53 6.86
N GLY A 747 -9.76 -25.71 7.22
CA GLY A 747 -11.15 -25.92 6.83
C GLY A 747 -11.41 -25.67 5.33
N ARG A 748 -11.77 -26.71 4.57
CA ARG A 748 -12.21 -26.54 3.17
C ARG A 748 -13.67 -26.09 3.09
N GLY A 749 -13.89 -24.79 2.85
CA GLY A 749 -15.19 -24.24 2.45
C GLY A 749 -15.98 -23.51 3.53
N SER A 750 -15.33 -23.01 4.59
CA SER A 750 -15.98 -22.09 5.54
C SER A 750 -16.23 -20.71 4.92
N VAL A 751 -17.30 -20.04 5.38
CA VAL A 751 -17.65 -18.66 5.00
C VAL A 751 -16.88 -17.63 5.84
N ALA A 752 -16.19 -18.06 6.91
CA ALA A 752 -15.26 -17.21 7.65
C ALA A 752 -13.99 -17.01 6.81
N GLY A 753 -13.78 -15.78 6.35
CA GLY A 753 -12.57 -15.38 5.65
C GLY A 753 -11.32 -15.53 6.53
N SER A 754 -10.15 -15.60 5.88
CA SER A 754 -8.85 -15.75 6.53
C SER A 754 -8.66 -14.73 7.65
N LEU A 755 -8.52 -15.20 8.90
CA LEU A 755 -8.25 -14.35 10.06
C LEU A 755 -6.79 -13.89 10.06
N SER A 756 -6.48 -12.92 9.19
CA SER A 756 -5.19 -12.23 9.14
C SER A 756 -5.36 -10.77 8.72
N SER A 757 -6.38 -10.12 9.27
CA SER A 757 -6.58 -8.66 9.24
C SER A 757 -7.63 -8.26 10.27
N LEU A 758 -7.19 -7.83 11.45
CA LEU A 758 -8.00 -6.99 12.34
C LEU A 758 -7.11 -5.82 12.78
N GLU A 759 -7.48 -4.63 12.34
CA GLU A 759 -6.82 -3.38 12.68
C GLU A 759 -7.06 -3.05 14.17
N SER A 760 -6.00 -2.71 14.89
CA SER A 760 -6.09 -2.23 16.25
C SER A 760 -6.48 -0.74 16.26
N ALA A 761 -7.77 -0.46 16.48
CA ALA A 761 -8.28 0.90 16.58
C ALA A 761 -9.26 1.07 17.77
N THR A 762 -8.71 1.18 18.99
CA THR A 762 -9.34 1.87 20.13
C THR A 762 -8.27 2.36 21.10
N THR A 763 -8.10 3.68 21.19
CA THR A 763 -7.40 4.35 22.30
C THR A 763 -8.41 4.83 23.34
N ASP A 764 -8.10 4.53 24.60
CA ASP A 764 -8.63 5.10 25.86
C ASP A 764 -10.09 4.93 26.31
N SER A 765 -10.16 4.65 27.62
CA SER A 765 -11.25 4.79 28.60
C SER A 765 -12.40 3.76 28.65
N ASP A 766 -12.63 3.33 29.90
CA ASP A 766 -13.82 2.67 30.47
C ASP A 766 -14.17 1.25 29.99
N LEU A 767 -13.38 0.27 30.43
CA LEU A 767 -13.75 -1.15 30.45
C LEU A 767 -14.44 -1.51 31.78
N ASP A 768 -15.73 -1.81 31.71
CA ASP A 768 -16.54 -2.33 32.82
C ASP A 768 -16.38 -3.86 32.95
N TYR A 769 -16.06 -4.34 34.16
CA TYR A 769 -15.77 -5.75 34.47
C TYR A 769 -16.89 -6.45 35.27
N ASP A 770 -18.00 -5.78 35.59
CA ASP A 770 -19.04 -6.35 36.47
C ASP A 770 -19.74 -7.59 35.90
N TYR A 771 -19.70 -7.78 34.57
CA TYR A 771 -20.27 -8.96 33.91
C TYR A 771 -19.63 -10.29 34.36
N LEU A 772 -18.38 -10.26 34.87
CA LEU A 772 -17.64 -11.44 35.34
C LEU A 772 -18.29 -12.12 36.55
N GLN A 773 -19.14 -11.41 37.32
CA GLN A 773 -19.88 -12.00 38.44
C GLN A 773 -20.90 -13.07 37.99
N ASN A 774 -21.41 -12.96 36.76
CA ASN A 774 -22.44 -13.86 36.23
C ASN A 774 -21.88 -15.21 35.74
N TRP A 775 -20.56 -15.34 35.61
CA TRP A 775 -19.91 -16.53 35.01
C TRP A 775 -19.65 -17.65 36.02
N GLY A 776 -20.09 -17.48 37.27
CA GLY A 776 -20.10 -18.53 38.29
C GLY A 776 -18.99 -18.38 39.35
N PRO A 777 -19.02 -19.23 40.39
CA PRO A 777 -18.31 -18.99 41.65
C PRO A 777 -16.77 -18.98 41.54
N ARG A 778 -16.20 -19.51 40.45
CA ARG A 778 -14.74 -19.46 40.19
C ARG A 778 -14.26 -18.06 39.76
N PHE A 779 -15.09 -17.29 39.07
CA PHE A 779 -14.73 -15.96 38.55
C PHE A 779 -14.96 -14.82 39.55
N LYS A 780 -15.64 -15.11 40.67
CA LYS A 780 -15.89 -14.14 41.74
C LYS A 780 -14.62 -13.44 42.24
N LYS A 781 -13.50 -14.17 42.35
CA LYS A 781 -12.22 -13.63 42.82
C LYS A 781 -11.52 -12.71 41.80
N LEU A 782 -11.90 -12.79 40.52
CA LEU A 782 -11.45 -11.88 39.45
C LEU A 782 -12.33 -10.63 39.41
N ALA A 783 -13.65 -10.80 39.53
CA ALA A 783 -14.59 -9.68 39.68
C ALA A 783 -14.30 -8.85 40.94
N ASP A 784 -13.94 -9.48 42.06
CA ASP A 784 -13.49 -8.79 43.29
C ASP A 784 -12.12 -8.07 43.15
N LEU A 785 -11.35 -8.34 42.09
CA LEU A 785 -10.00 -7.79 41.87
C LEU A 785 -9.97 -6.62 40.86
N TYR A 786 -10.86 -6.66 39.86
CA TYR A 786 -10.96 -5.66 38.78
C TYR A 786 -12.28 -4.87 38.80
N GLY A 787 -13.28 -5.31 39.58
CA GLY A 787 -14.49 -4.53 39.83
C GLY A 787 -14.20 -3.34 40.75
N SER A 788 -14.60 -2.15 40.31
CA SER A 788 -14.43 -0.91 41.05
C SER A 788 -15.16 -0.96 42.40
N LYS A 789 -14.41 -0.76 43.48
CA LYS A 789 -14.92 -0.79 44.86
C LYS A 789 -14.85 0.61 45.47
N ASP A 790 -15.90 0.96 46.21
CA ASP A 790 -16.10 2.16 47.03
C ASP A 790 -16.49 3.46 46.27
N THR A 791 -17.48 4.27 46.69
CA THR A 791 -18.57 4.11 47.70
C THR A 791 -19.60 5.27 47.62
N PHE A 792 -20.75 5.08 48.31
CA PHE A 792 -21.62 6.08 48.98
C PHE A 792 -22.73 6.84 48.21
N ASP A 793 -23.99 6.52 48.58
CA ASP A 793 -25.05 7.52 48.85
C ASP A 793 -24.54 8.56 49.88
N ASP A 794 -24.87 9.85 49.87
CA ASP A 794 -26.22 10.45 50.02
C ASP A 794 -26.15 12.01 49.89
N ASP A 795 -27.30 12.69 49.92
CA ASP A 795 -27.51 14.16 50.03
C ASP A 795 -26.99 15.10 48.90
N SER A 796 -27.82 15.38 47.88
CA SER A 796 -28.53 16.70 47.70
C SER A 796 -29.40 16.82 46.43
#